data_AF-A0A922JT28-F1
#
_entry.id   AF-A0A922JT28-F1
#
_cell.length_a   1.000
_cell.length_b   1.000
_cell.length_c   1.000
_cell.angle_alpha   90.00
_cell.angle_beta   90.00
_cell.angle_gamma   90.00
#
_symmetry.space_group_name_H-M   'P 1'
#
loop_
_entity.id
_entity.type
_entity.pdbx_description
1 polymer ?
#
loop_
_entity_poly.entity_id
_entity_poly.type
_entity_poly.pdbx_seq_one_letter_code
_entity_poly.pdbx_strand_id
1 'polypeptide(L)'
;MENGFKHEDETELPSSFSHYKVDPGKPAPLTWQRRLNFQGNMPSEFTMPFLEKIKMAPFGFRLMRYAKEEVAKGRLPVFDFFNRRTTTCHHGVPLGGIGAGSIGRSYRGEFQRFQLFPGQCEDNPMLANQFSVFVSRPNAKKYSTVLCTGSPEVPKEGTASGIETWDWNLNGEKCTYQALFPRAWTTYGGEPDPELSIVCRQISPFIPQNYKESSFPVSVFTFTLSNKGKTSADVTLLFTWANSVGGISGFSGHHCNSKIVGKDGVHGVLLHHKTAHDHPPVTFAIAAEETGDVHVSECPCFLISGDSQGITAKDMWHEIKKNGSFDHLDHNETPTPSKPGSSIGAAIAASLTIPSDSIRTVTFSLAWDCPEVRFGQKTYHRRYTRFYGTHGNAAASIARDAILEHALWESQIEAWQRPVLDDKRLPEWYPVTLFNELYYLNAGRTIWTDGSPPMQSLGTIRERKFFINSPRSNLKNTADMSHQNDTAIEILERMAATLEQVHTPLTSNSAFGTYLLPNEEENIGQLLYLEGIEYLMWNTYDVHFYSSFALVMLFPKLELSIQRDFAAAVMMHDPDRMKVMSNGKLAKRKVLGAVPHDIGFNDPWFEVNAYNLHNTDRWKDLNSKFVLQVYRDMVATGDKNFARAVWPSVYVAMAYMDQFDKDGDGMIENEGFPDQTYDIWSVSGVSAYSGGLWVAALQAASAMACEVGDKASANYFWVRYQKAKAVYDTLWNGSYFNYDNSGGSFSASIQADQLAGQWYARACGLSPIVEKDKVRSALEKVYNFNVLKVKGGMRGAVNGMLPDGRVDTSTVQSREIWSGVTYSVAAAMIQRRCWKWHFRLRLVSMKQFGPKKV
;
A
#
# COMPACT_ATOMS: atom_id res chain seq x y z
N MET A 1 -18.17 -23.63 9.54
CA MET A 1 -17.16 -24.43 10.25
C MET A 1 -16.99 -23.75 11.58
N GLU A 2 -17.44 -24.42 12.63
CA GLU A 2 -17.51 -23.89 13.99
C GLU A 2 -16.09 -23.68 14.54
N ASN A 3 -15.74 -22.43 14.82
CA ASN A 3 -14.75 -22.07 15.83
C ASN A 3 -15.43 -20.99 16.66
N GLY A 4 -15.88 -21.38 17.86
CA GLY A 4 -16.59 -20.51 18.78
C GLY A 4 -15.70 -19.40 19.30
N PHE A 5 -16.15 -18.16 19.13
CA PHE A 5 -15.62 -16.99 19.81
C PHE A 5 -16.17 -16.96 21.24
N LYS A 6 -15.28 -16.99 22.22
CA LYS A 6 -15.58 -16.55 23.58
C LYS A 6 -14.96 -15.17 23.77
N HIS A 7 -15.81 -14.22 24.16
CA HIS A 7 -15.40 -12.98 24.80
C HIS A 7 -14.69 -13.31 26.11
N GLU A 8 -13.46 -12.85 26.29
CA GLU A 8 -12.85 -12.68 27.60
C GLU A 8 -12.29 -11.25 27.70
N ASP A 9 -12.73 -10.59 28.77
CA ASP A 9 -12.37 -9.25 29.20
C ASP A 9 -10.88 -9.11 29.53
N GLU A 10 -10.42 -7.86 29.53
CA GLU A 10 -9.11 -7.38 29.99
C GLU A 10 -8.55 -8.20 31.17
N THR A 11 -7.71 -9.18 30.86
CA THR A 11 -6.87 -9.89 31.83
C THR A 11 -5.52 -10.19 31.19
N GLU A 12 -4.49 -10.00 32.01
CA GLU A 12 -3.05 -10.07 31.72
C GLU A 12 -2.65 -11.04 30.59
N LEU A 13 -1.85 -10.53 29.65
CA LEU A 13 -1.15 -11.31 28.62
C LEU A 13 -0.53 -12.58 29.26
N PRO A 14 -0.87 -13.80 28.79
CA PRO A 14 -0.34 -15.01 29.38
C PRO A 14 1.18 -15.05 29.23
N SER A 15 1.86 -15.18 30.36
CA SER A 15 3.32 -15.25 30.56
C SER A 15 4.00 -16.49 29.96
N SER A 16 3.48 -17.03 28.84
CA SER A 16 3.96 -18.27 28.20
C SER A 16 4.51 -18.09 26.79
N PHE A 17 4.83 -16.86 26.35
CA PHE A 17 5.77 -16.68 25.25
C PHE A 17 7.18 -17.02 25.77
N SER A 18 7.51 -18.32 25.81
CA SER A 18 8.91 -18.73 25.80
C SER A 18 9.54 -18.05 24.58
N HIS A 19 10.41 -17.07 24.78
CA HIS A 19 11.09 -16.35 23.72
C HIS A 19 11.79 -17.36 22.80
N TYR A 20 11.16 -17.72 21.68
CA TYR A 20 11.83 -18.38 20.58
C TYR A 20 12.87 -17.37 20.10
N LYS A 21 14.13 -17.58 20.49
CA LYS A 21 15.24 -16.73 20.06
C LYS A 21 15.40 -16.91 18.56
N VAL A 22 14.96 -15.91 17.79
CA VAL A 22 15.11 -15.87 16.34
C VAL A 22 16.60 -15.66 16.03
N ASP A 23 17.14 -16.44 15.10
CA ASP A 23 18.51 -16.28 14.62
C ASP A 23 18.52 -15.30 13.43
N PRO A 24 19.00 -14.05 13.61
CA PRO A 24 19.02 -13.06 12.54
C PRO A 24 19.93 -13.47 11.37
N GLY A 25 20.92 -14.33 11.62
CA GLY A 25 21.85 -14.83 10.61
C GLY A 25 21.26 -15.90 9.70
N LYS A 26 20.08 -16.45 10.03
CA LYS A 26 19.44 -17.53 9.29
C LYS A 26 18.21 -17.03 8.52
N PRO A 27 18.25 -17.05 7.18
CA PRO A 27 17.08 -16.76 6.37
C PRO A 27 15.92 -17.72 6.64
N ALA A 28 14.70 -17.23 6.45
CA ALA A 28 13.50 -18.07 6.46
C ALA A 28 13.60 -19.20 5.42
N PRO A 29 12.96 -20.36 5.66
CA PRO A 29 13.09 -21.51 4.76
C PRO A 29 12.55 -21.24 3.35
N LEU A 30 11.52 -20.40 3.23
CA LEU A 30 10.93 -19.98 1.96
C LEU A 30 11.07 -18.46 1.81
N THR A 31 11.83 -18.04 0.80
CA THR A 31 12.04 -16.61 0.49
C THR A 31 12.09 -16.40 -1.01
N TRP A 32 11.72 -15.20 -1.47
CA TRP A 32 12.15 -14.74 -2.78
C TRP A 32 13.66 -14.51 -2.74
N GLN A 33 14.39 -14.83 -3.80
CA GLN A 33 15.86 -14.74 -3.78
C GLN A 33 16.42 -14.22 -5.10
N ARG A 34 17.49 -13.42 -5.01
CA ARG A 34 18.20 -12.88 -6.18
C ARG A 34 19.67 -12.61 -5.85
N ARG A 35 20.56 -12.85 -6.82
CA ARG A 35 21.97 -12.46 -6.71
C ARG A 35 22.12 -10.95 -6.85
N LEU A 36 23.09 -10.38 -6.14
CA LEU A 36 23.32 -8.93 -6.14
C LEU A 36 23.81 -8.39 -7.49
N ASN A 37 24.57 -9.18 -8.24
CA ASN A 37 25.09 -8.80 -9.56
C ASN A 37 24.10 -9.07 -10.72
N PHE A 38 22.89 -9.52 -10.42
CA PHE A 38 21.92 -9.85 -11.45
C PHE A 38 21.51 -8.60 -12.23
N GLN A 39 21.65 -8.64 -13.55
CA GLN A 39 21.10 -7.64 -14.47
C GLN A 39 19.77 -8.17 -15.02
N GLY A 40 18.66 -7.52 -14.67
CA GLY A 40 17.35 -7.90 -15.18
C GLY A 40 17.02 -7.26 -16.52
N ASN A 41 16.09 -7.89 -17.24
CA ASN A 41 15.54 -7.27 -18.44
C ASN A 41 14.58 -6.16 -18.04
N MET A 42 14.75 -5.00 -18.67
CA MET A 42 13.76 -3.93 -18.60
C MET A 42 12.45 -4.42 -19.23
N PRO A 43 11.29 -4.24 -18.57
CA PRO A 43 10.00 -4.49 -19.18
C PRO A 43 9.86 -3.68 -20.47
N SER A 44 9.29 -4.29 -21.52
CA SER A 44 8.95 -3.55 -22.74
C SER A 44 7.75 -2.65 -22.47
N GLU A 45 7.84 -1.37 -22.85
CA GLU A 45 6.71 -0.45 -22.79
C GLU A 45 5.54 -0.95 -23.66
N PHE A 46 4.32 -0.77 -23.16
CA PHE A 46 3.12 -1.06 -23.93
C PHE A 46 3.03 -0.14 -25.15
N THR A 47 2.68 -0.69 -26.31
CA THR A 47 2.49 0.09 -27.54
C THR A 47 1.09 -0.11 -28.09
N MET A 48 0.36 1.00 -28.25
CA MET A 48 -0.93 0.99 -28.93
C MET A 48 -0.76 0.91 -30.45
N PRO A 49 -1.53 0.06 -31.15
CA PRO A 49 -1.67 0.10 -32.60
C PRO A 49 -2.02 1.51 -33.12
N PHE A 50 -1.59 1.82 -34.34
CA PHE A 50 -1.80 3.14 -34.94
C PHE A 50 -3.28 3.55 -35.00
N LEU A 51 -4.16 2.61 -35.35
CA LEU A 51 -5.60 2.88 -35.43
C LEU A 51 -6.22 3.18 -34.05
N GLU A 52 -5.74 2.52 -32.99
CA GLU A 52 -6.16 2.82 -31.61
C GLU A 52 -5.68 4.21 -31.19
N LYS A 53 -4.44 4.59 -31.54
CA LYS A 53 -3.93 5.95 -31.29
C LYS A 53 -4.81 7.03 -31.92
N ILE A 54 -5.28 6.82 -33.16
CA ILE A 54 -6.22 7.75 -33.82
C ILE A 54 -7.53 7.83 -33.06
N LYS A 55 -8.12 6.69 -32.66
CA LYS A 55 -9.37 6.66 -31.88
C LYS A 55 -9.23 7.35 -30.53
N MET A 56 -8.08 7.20 -29.87
CA MET A 56 -7.79 7.80 -28.56
C MET A 56 -7.30 9.25 -28.64
N ALA A 57 -6.97 9.79 -29.82
CA ALA A 57 -6.39 11.14 -29.95
C ALA A 57 -7.29 12.25 -29.37
N PRO A 58 -8.62 12.30 -29.60
CA PRO A 58 -9.49 13.31 -28.99
C PRO A 58 -9.50 13.22 -27.46
N PHE A 59 -9.44 12.00 -26.93
CA PHE A 59 -9.37 11.73 -25.51
C PHE A 59 -8.02 12.16 -24.91
N GLY A 60 -6.91 11.76 -25.54
CA GLY A 60 -5.56 12.17 -25.15
C GLY A 60 -5.34 13.67 -25.19
N PHE A 61 -5.94 14.38 -26.16
CA PHE A 61 -5.90 15.85 -26.19
C PHE A 61 -6.60 16.48 -24.98
N ARG A 62 -7.76 15.93 -24.57
CA ARG A 62 -8.47 16.39 -23.36
C ARG A 62 -7.66 16.14 -22.10
N LEU A 63 -7.06 14.96 -21.96
CA LEU A 63 -6.17 14.63 -20.84
C LEU A 63 -4.94 15.55 -20.78
N MET A 64 -4.29 15.80 -21.92
CA MET A 64 -3.15 16.71 -21.98
C MET A 64 -3.53 18.14 -21.58
N ARG A 65 -4.70 18.61 -22.03
CA ARG A 65 -5.21 19.93 -21.64
C ARG A 65 -5.50 19.99 -20.15
N TYR A 66 -6.16 18.97 -19.60
CA TYR A 66 -6.42 18.83 -18.17
C TYR A 66 -5.13 18.83 -17.34
N ALA A 67 -4.12 18.05 -17.75
CA ALA A 67 -2.85 17.98 -17.05
C ALA A 67 -2.15 19.36 -17.02
N LYS A 68 -2.17 20.11 -18.14
CA LYS A 68 -1.66 21.49 -18.17
C LYS A 68 -2.46 22.43 -17.27
N GLU A 69 -3.79 22.29 -17.22
CA GLU A 69 -4.66 23.09 -16.35
C GLU A 69 -4.38 22.83 -14.85
N GLU A 70 -4.11 21.58 -14.45
CA GLU A 70 -3.75 21.25 -13.05
C GLU A 70 -2.35 21.75 -12.68
N VAL A 71 -1.35 21.55 -13.55
CA VAL A 71 0.01 22.07 -13.34
C VAL A 71 0.00 23.60 -13.22
N ALA A 72 -0.82 24.30 -14.02
CA ALA A 72 -0.98 25.76 -13.91
C ALA A 72 -1.59 26.21 -12.57
N LYS A 73 -2.30 25.33 -11.85
CA LYS A 73 -2.81 25.57 -10.49
C LYS A 73 -1.81 25.15 -9.40
N GLY A 74 -0.61 24.71 -9.76
CA GLY A 74 0.38 24.17 -8.83
C GLY A 74 0.01 22.78 -8.29
N ARG A 75 -0.86 22.04 -8.98
CA ARG A 75 -1.33 20.71 -8.57
C ARG A 75 -0.75 19.63 -9.49
N LEU A 76 -0.64 18.41 -8.95
CA LEU A 76 -0.33 17.24 -9.76
C LEU A 76 -1.60 16.77 -10.48
N PRO A 77 -1.52 16.34 -11.75
CA PRO A 77 -2.63 15.69 -12.41
C PRO A 77 -2.91 14.34 -11.74
N VAL A 78 -4.19 13.99 -11.59
CA VAL A 78 -4.61 12.69 -11.04
C VAL A 78 -4.09 11.51 -11.87
N PHE A 79 -3.96 11.72 -13.18
CA PHE A 79 -3.37 10.77 -14.11
C PHE A 79 -1.98 11.24 -14.56
N ASP A 80 -0.93 10.52 -14.15
CA ASP A 80 0.46 10.84 -14.46
C ASP A 80 0.97 10.09 -15.71
N PHE A 81 0.30 10.26 -16.85
CA PHE A 81 0.66 9.55 -18.10
C PHE A 81 1.87 10.14 -18.85
N PHE A 82 2.31 11.35 -18.49
CA PHE A 82 3.28 12.12 -19.26
C PHE A 82 4.69 12.09 -18.68
N ASN A 83 4.83 11.82 -17.38
CA ASN A 83 6.15 11.64 -16.78
C ASN A 83 6.64 10.21 -17.03
N ARG A 84 7.67 10.08 -17.89
CA ARG A 84 8.35 8.80 -18.06
C ARG A 84 9.06 8.43 -16.76
N ARG A 85 8.60 7.37 -16.10
CA ARG A 85 9.28 6.80 -14.94
C ARG A 85 10.28 5.73 -15.36
N THR A 86 11.47 5.78 -14.78
CA THR A 86 12.51 4.77 -15.00
C THR A 86 12.06 3.45 -14.36
N THR A 87 11.58 2.51 -15.18
CA THR A 87 11.12 1.19 -14.70
C THR A 87 12.32 0.28 -14.48
N THR A 88 12.92 0.30 -13.28
CA THR A 88 14.05 -0.59 -12.98
C THR A 88 13.57 -1.94 -12.43
N CYS A 89 14.41 -2.97 -12.53
CA CYS A 89 14.19 -4.21 -11.81
C CYS A 89 14.84 -4.22 -10.42
N HIS A 90 15.50 -3.12 -10.03
CA HIS A 90 16.34 -2.98 -8.83
C HIS A 90 15.49 -2.57 -7.64
N HIS A 91 14.65 -3.46 -7.13
CA HIS A 91 13.81 -3.18 -5.96
C HIS A 91 13.95 -4.26 -4.89
N GLY A 92 13.45 -3.99 -3.69
CA GLY A 92 13.44 -4.91 -2.56
C GLY A 92 12.32 -4.55 -1.59
N VAL A 93 12.31 -5.22 -0.45
CA VAL A 93 11.37 -4.96 0.65
C VAL A 93 11.52 -3.52 1.14
N PRO A 94 10.43 -2.73 1.17
CA PRO A 94 10.47 -1.34 1.63
C PRO A 94 10.63 -1.26 3.16
N LEU A 95 11.13 -0.11 3.62
CA LEU A 95 11.41 0.20 5.01
C LEU A 95 10.26 1.02 5.63
N GLY A 96 10.03 0.81 6.93
CA GLY A 96 9.03 1.55 7.73
C GLY A 96 7.72 0.81 8.01
N GLY A 97 6.90 1.38 8.88
CA GLY A 97 5.52 0.95 9.15
C GLY A 97 4.50 1.49 8.15
N ILE A 98 3.25 1.08 8.32
CA ILE A 98 2.09 1.55 7.56
C ILE A 98 1.87 3.04 7.84
N GLY A 99 1.72 3.85 6.79
CA GLY A 99 1.38 5.26 6.94
C GLY A 99 2.49 6.14 7.50
N ALA A 100 3.71 5.63 7.66
CA ALA A 100 4.85 6.35 8.22
C ALA A 100 5.68 7.11 7.16
N GLY A 101 5.32 6.93 5.88
CA GLY A 101 6.24 7.14 4.76
C GLY A 101 7.15 5.92 4.59
N SER A 102 7.70 5.72 3.38
CA SER A 102 8.54 4.56 3.10
C SER A 102 9.83 4.92 2.37
N ILE A 103 10.83 4.07 2.55
CA ILE A 103 12.12 4.14 1.84
C ILE A 103 12.38 2.77 1.24
N GLY A 104 12.60 2.71 -0.08
CA GLY A 104 12.97 1.48 -0.76
C GLY A 104 14.46 1.15 -0.55
N ARG A 105 14.77 -0.13 -0.30
CA ARG A 105 16.14 -0.65 -0.38
C ARG A 105 16.22 -1.71 -1.46
N SER A 106 17.03 -1.46 -2.50
CA SER A 106 17.18 -2.39 -3.62
C SER A 106 17.90 -3.65 -3.19
N TYR A 107 17.69 -4.77 -3.89
CA TYR A 107 18.46 -5.99 -3.66
C TYR A 107 19.97 -5.80 -3.86
N ARG A 108 20.40 -4.71 -4.53
CA ARG A 108 21.80 -4.36 -4.76
C ARG A 108 22.44 -3.63 -3.57
N GLY A 109 21.64 -3.12 -2.63
CA GLY A 109 22.09 -2.36 -1.46
C GLY A 109 21.70 -0.87 -1.47
N GLU A 110 21.14 -0.36 -2.58
CA GLU A 110 20.85 1.08 -2.75
C GLU A 110 19.59 1.50 -1.97
N PHE A 111 19.66 2.63 -1.26
CA PHE A 111 18.46 3.29 -0.72
C PHE A 111 17.90 4.26 -1.76
N GLN A 112 16.61 4.15 -2.05
CA GLN A 112 15.92 4.84 -3.15
C GLN A 112 14.42 4.91 -2.88
N ARG A 113 13.64 5.50 -3.79
CA ARG A 113 12.16 5.56 -3.70
C ARG A 113 11.69 6.15 -2.37
N PHE A 114 12.16 7.35 -2.04
CA PHE A 114 11.74 8.04 -0.83
C PHE A 114 10.31 8.54 -1.02
N GLN A 115 9.39 8.01 -0.20
CA GLN A 115 7.95 8.31 -0.23
C GLN A 115 7.51 8.90 1.11
N LEU A 116 8.11 10.03 1.47
CA LEU A 116 7.87 10.70 2.75
C LEU A 116 6.74 11.74 2.69
N PHE A 117 6.39 12.22 1.49
CA PHE A 117 5.38 13.26 1.31
C PHE A 117 4.26 12.79 0.37
N PRO A 118 3.00 13.23 0.58
CA PRO A 118 1.90 12.95 -0.33
C PRO A 118 2.22 13.38 -1.76
N GLY A 119 1.85 12.54 -2.75
CA GLY A 119 2.03 12.86 -4.17
C GLY A 119 3.47 12.79 -4.70
N GLN A 120 4.49 12.66 -3.84
CA GLN A 120 5.90 12.63 -4.25
C GLN A 120 6.57 11.27 -4.05
N CYS A 121 7.50 10.92 -4.94
CA CYS A 121 8.35 9.74 -4.83
C CYS A 121 9.67 10.03 -5.54
N GLU A 122 10.74 10.14 -4.76
CA GLU A 122 12.09 10.32 -5.29
C GLU A 122 12.68 8.95 -5.65
N ASP A 123 12.56 8.57 -6.93
CA ASP A 123 12.89 7.22 -7.40
C ASP A 123 14.40 6.93 -7.49
N ASN A 124 15.24 7.97 -7.54
CA ASN A 124 16.68 7.83 -7.73
C ASN A 124 17.42 7.30 -6.48
N PRO A 125 18.46 6.47 -6.64
CA PRO A 125 19.27 5.99 -5.54
C PRO A 125 20.14 7.09 -4.92
N MET A 126 20.16 7.14 -3.59
CA MET A 126 21.06 7.98 -2.81
C MET A 126 22.32 7.21 -2.46
N LEU A 127 23.34 7.30 -3.31
CA LEU A 127 24.56 6.49 -3.16
C LEU A 127 25.40 6.81 -1.92
N ALA A 128 25.19 7.96 -1.27
CA ALA A 128 25.82 8.26 0.02
C ALA A 128 25.21 7.45 1.19
N ASN A 129 24.00 6.90 1.02
CA ASN A 129 23.32 6.11 2.04
C ASN A 129 23.72 4.65 1.87
N GLN A 130 24.61 4.13 2.73
CA GLN A 130 25.21 2.81 2.54
C GLN A 130 25.56 2.13 3.84
N PHE A 131 25.62 0.80 3.78
CA PHE A 131 26.46 0.02 4.68
C PHE A 131 27.80 -0.28 4.01
N SER A 132 28.88 -0.22 4.77
CA SER A 132 30.23 -0.58 4.30
C SER A 132 30.93 -1.45 5.34
N VAL A 133 31.92 -2.22 4.90
CA VAL A 133 32.70 -3.08 5.79
C VAL A 133 34.19 -2.89 5.57
N PHE A 134 34.93 -2.90 6.68
CA PHE A 134 36.39 -2.89 6.74
C PHE A 134 36.82 -4.10 7.54
N VAL A 135 37.81 -4.84 7.06
CA VAL A 135 38.34 -6.04 7.71
C VAL A 135 39.86 -5.94 7.76
N SER A 136 40.44 -6.15 8.93
CA SER A 136 41.88 -6.26 9.13
C SER A 136 42.19 -7.60 9.79
N ARG A 137 43.13 -8.35 9.23
CA ARG A 137 43.63 -9.61 9.81
C ARG A 137 45.09 -9.45 10.26
N PRO A 138 45.54 -10.23 11.27
CA PRO A 138 46.92 -10.16 11.77
C PRO A 138 48.01 -10.40 10.71
N ASN A 139 47.68 -11.08 9.62
CA ASN A 139 48.59 -11.35 8.50
C ASN A 139 48.75 -10.16 7.52
N ALA A 140 48.46 -8.93 7.97
CA ALA A 140 48.48 -7.69 7.19
C ALA A 140 47.51 -7.65 5.99
N LYS A 141 46.60 -8.61 5.84
CA LYS A 141 45.52 -8.52 4.85
C LYS A 141 44.45 -7.55 5.34
N LYS A 142 44.16 -6.55 4.51
CA LYS A 142 43.08 -5.58 4.74
C LYS A 142 42.11 -5.60 3.58
N TYR A 143 40.83 -5.55 3.89
CA TYR A 143 39.74 -5.54 2.93
C TYR A 143 38.80 -4.39 3.27
N SER A 144 38.26 -3.73 2.25
CA SER A 144 37.22 -2.72 2.42
C SER A 144 36.33 -2.65 1.20
N THR A 145 35.03 -2.53 1.42
CA THR A 145 34.08 -2.29 0.34
C THR A 145 32.80 -1.64 0.87
N VAL A 146 32.20 -0.80 0.05
CA VAL A 146 30.78 -0.46 0.17
C VAL A 146 29.97 -1.71 -0.16
N LEU A 147 28.94 -2.03 0.63
CA LEU A 147 28.10 -3.21 0.47
C LEU A 147 27.00 -3.00 -0.57
N CYS A 148 27.38 -2.43 -1.71
CA CYS A 148 26.53 -2.10 -2.83
C CYS A 148 27.23 -2.44 -4.15
N THR A 149 26.51 -3.06 -5.09
CA THR A 149 27.07 -3.35 -6.44
C THR A 149 26.91 -2.20 -7.43
N GLY A 150 26.18 -1.14 -7.08
CA GLY A 150 26.12 0.10 -7.84
C GLY A 150 27.19 1.08 -7.36
N SER A 151 27.82 1.80 -8.28
CA SER A 151 28.85 2.81 -7.99
C SER A 151 28.46 4.17 -8.56
N PRO A 152 28.96 5.29 -7.99
CA PRO A 152 28.76 6.61 -8.56
C PRO A 152 29.49 6.75 -9.91
N GLU A 153 29.01 7.66 -10.76
CA GLU A 153 29.73 8.04 -11.98
C GLU A 153 30.99 8.84 -11.62
N VAL A 154 32.14 8.43 -12.13
CA VAL A 154 33.42 9.11 -11.87
C VAL A 154 33.53 10.32 -12.80
N PRO A 155 33.68 11.56 -12.29
CA PRO A 155 33.90 12.74 -13.12
C PRO A 155 35.16 12.58 -13.98
N LYS A 156 35.09 12.98 -15.26
CA LYS A 156 36.22 12.86 -16.21
C LYS A 156 37.39 13.83 -15.93
N GLU A 157 37.18 14.87 -15.12
CA GLU A 157 38.19 15.88 -14.77
C GLU A 157 38.03 16.33 -13.31
N GLY A 158 39.10 16.23 -12.50
CA GLY A 158 39.18 16.78 -11.13
C GLY A 158 39.62 15.79 -10.06
N THR A 159 40.31 16.28 -9.02
CA THR A 159 40.67 15.52 -7.81
C THR A 159 39.41 15.15 -7.03
N ALA A 160 38.94 13.92 -7.23
CA ALA A 160 37.82 13.31 -6.51
C ALA A 160 37.95 13.49 -4.99
N SER A 161 36.90 14.01 -4.37
CA SER A 161 36.80 14.30 -2.92
C SER A 161 35.48 13.86 -2.29
N GLY A 162 34.51 13.43 -3.10
CA GLY A 162 33.21 12.95 -2.66
C GLY A 162 33.17 11.44 -2.47
N ILE A 163 31.96 10.88 -2.54
CA ILE A 163 31.68 9.45 -2.33
C ILE A 163 32.29 8.54 -3.40
N GLU A 164 32.68 9.09 -4.55
CA GLU A 164 33.40 8.38 -5.61
C GLU A 164 34.78 7.87 -5.17
N THR A 165 35.30 8.37 -4.04
CA THR A 165 36.57 7.92 -3.44
C THR A 165 36.45 6.70 -2.54
N TRP A 166 35.22 6.25 -2.23
CA TRP A 166 34.99 5.07 -1.42
C TRP A 166 35.33 3.79 -2.20
N ASP A 167 35.54 2.68 -1.49
CA ASP A 167 35.87 1.40 -2.12
C ASP A 167 34.60 0.74 -2.68
N TRP A 168 34.22 1.03 -3.93
CA TRP A 168 33.04 0.45 -4.60
C TRP A 168 33.38 -0.88 -5.31
N ASN A 169 33.85 -1.87 -4.56
CA ASN A 169 34.51 -3.07 -5.11
C ASN A 169 33.67 -4.36 -5.01
N LEU A 170 32.41 -4.28 -4.58
CA LEU A 170 31.55 -5.46 -4.41
C LEU A 170 31.14 -6.04 -5.76
N ASN A 171 31.57 -7.27 -6.06
CA ASN A 171 31.17 -7.98 -7.28
C ASN A 171 29.71 -8.46 -7.13
N GLY A 172 29.39 -9.09 -5.99
CA GLY A 172 28.04 -9.55 -5.69
C GLY A 172 27.66 -10.88 -6.35
N GLU A 173 28.61 -11.60 -6.94
CA GLU A 173 28.40 -12.91 -7.55
C GLU A 173 28.08 -13.98 -6.50
N LYS A 174 28.74 -13.91 -5.34
CA LYS A 174 28.52 -14.82 -4.21
C LYS A 174 27.54 -14.25 -3.19
N CYS A 175 26.94 -13.10 -3.49
CA CYS A 175 26.02 -12.41 -2.60
C CYS A 175 24.58 -12.65 -3.03
N THR A 176 23.70 -12.95 -2.06
CA THR A 176 22.29 -13.24 -2.31
C THR A 176 21.40 -12.37 -1.43
N TYR A 177 20.45 -11.70 -2.04
CA TYR A 177 19.35 -11.02 -1.37
C TYR A 177 18.15 -11.96 -1.28
N GLN A 178 17.48 -11.98 -0.12
CA GLN A 178 16.30 -12.78 0.17
C GLN A 178 15.19 -11.92 0.77
N ALA A 179 13.95 -12.09 0.30
CA ALA A 179 12.80 -11.31 0.75
C ALA A 179 11.62 -12.17 1.19
N LEU A 180 11.08 -11.79 2.35
CA LEU A 180 9.82 -12.27 2.89
C LEU A 180 9.22 -11.15 3.76
N PHE A 181 8.55 -10.20 3.11
CA PHE A 181 7.97 -9.00 3.75
C PHE A 181 7.29 -9.34 5.09
N PRO A 182 7.52 -8.55 6.17
CA PRO A 182 8.24 -7.27 6.22
C PRO A 182 9.76 -7.39 6.41
N ARG A 183 10.32 -8.57 6.15
CA ARG A 183 11.70 -8.89 6.46
C ARG A 183 12.51 -9.22 5.21
N ALA A 184 13.78 -8.86 5.19
CA ALA A 184 14.71 -9.29 4.14
C ALA A 184 16.10 -9.60 4.72
N TRP A 185 16.90 -10.32 3.93
CA TRP A 185 18.27 -10.66 4.26
C TRP A 185 19.17 -10.37 3.06
N THR A 186 20.38 -9.91 3.32
CA THR A 186 21.46 -9.89 2.34
C THR A 186 22.63 -10.69 2.87
N THR A 187 22.94 -11.79 2.20
CA THR A 187 24.09 -12.63 2.52
C THR A 187 25.25 -12.25 1.62
N TYR A 188 26.38 -11.82 2.20
CA TYR A 188 27.64 -11.56 1.52
C TYR A 188 28.59 -12.73 1.79
N GLY A 189 28.67 -13.65 0.82
CA GLY A 189 29.41 -14.90 0.97
C GLY A 189 30.86 -14.77 0.53
N GLY A 190 31.78 -14.53 1.47
CA GLY A 190 33.21 -14.45 1.18
C GLY A 190 33.62 -13.20 0.39
N GLU A 191 32.85 -12.12 0.54
CA GLU A 191 33.14 -10.79 -0.01
C GLU A 191 32.95 -9.74 1.12
N PRO A 192 33.91 -8.81 1.33
CA PRO A 192 35.19 -8.69 0.63
C PRO A 192 36.28 -9.66 1.13
N ASP A 193 36.13 -10.25 2.32
CA ASP A 193 37.06 -11.24 2.88
C ASP A 193 36.54 -12.67 2.64
N PRO A 194 37.29 -13.55 1.93
CA PRO A 194 36.90 -14.93 1.67
C PRO A 194 36.62 -15.79 2.91
N GLU A 195 37.22 -15.44 4.05
CA GLU A 195 37.11 -16.18 5.32
C GLU A 195 35.99 -15.62 6.23
N LEU A 196 35.32 -14.54 5.83
CA LEU A 196 34.24 -13.91 6.58
C LEU A 196 32.91 -14.07 5.84
N SER A 197 31.87 -14.45 6.57
CA SER A 197 30.49 -14.47 6.09
C SER A 197 29.69 -13.40 6.80
N ILE A 198 29.03 -12.54 6.04
CA ILE A 198 28.22 -11.42 6.58
C ILE A 198 26.77 -11.63 6.16
N VAL A 199 25.85 -11.58 7.12
CA VAL A 199 24.41 -11.59 6.83
C VAL A 199 23.80 -10.32 7.42
N CYS A 200 23.27 -9.45 6.57
CA CYS A 200 22.48 -8.28 6.99
C CYS A 200 21.02 -8.66 7.02
N ARG A 201 20.41 -8.66 8.20
CA ARG A 201 18.99 -8.85 8.40
C ARG A 201 18.31 -7.48 8.54
N GLN A 202 17.40 -7.14 7.62
CA GLN A 202 16.54 -5.94 7.76
C GLN A 202 15.12 -6.32 8.17
N ILE A 203 14.54 -5.55 9.10
CA ILE A 203 13.14 -5.68 9.51
C ILE A 203 12.48 -4.31 9.67
N SER A 204 11.19 -4.23 9.32
CA SER A 204 10.28 -3.14 9.66
C SER A 204 9.16 -3.67 10.55
N PRO A 205 8.63 -2.87 11.48
CA PRO A 205 7.49 -3.29 12.28
C PRO A 205 6.23 -3.33 11.41
N PHE A 206 5.83 -4.52 10.99
CA PHE A 206 4.53 -4.81 10.37
C PHE A 206 3.98 -6.06 11.03
N ILE A 207 3.06 -5.86 11.96
CA ILE A 207 2.60 -6.88 12.90
C ILE A 207 1.07 -6.85 12.87
N PRO A 208 0.41 -7.89 12.34
CA PRO A 208 -1.06 -7.94 12.28
C PRO A 208 -1.71 -7.65 13.64
N GLN A 209 -2.80 -6.89 13.62
CA GLN A 209 -3.56 -6.42 14.80
C GLN A 209 -2.80 -5.53 15.78
N ASN A 210 -1.54 -5.20 15.51
CA ASN A 210 -0.78 -4.20 16.26
C ASN A 210 -0.94 -2.83 15.58
N TYR A 211 -1.60 -1.89 16.26
CA TYR A 211 -1.90 -0.56 15.72
C TYR A 211 -0.95 0.56 16.21
N LYS A 212 0.12 0.19 16.91
CA LYS A 212 1.14 1.09 17.45
C LYS A 212 2.45 0.91 16.70
N GLU A 213 3.16 -0.18 16.94
CA GLU A 213 4.47 -0.47 16.34
C GLU A 213 4.35 -0.56 14.81
N SER A 214 3.24 -1.10 14.27
CA SER A 214 3.02 -1.13 12.82
C SER A 214 2.91 0.23 12.14
N SER A 215 2.86 1.34 12.90
CA SER A 215 2.85 2.71 12.38
C SER A 215 4.22 3.38 12.39
N PHE A 216 5.26 2.75 12.94
CA PHE A 216 6.52 3.42 13.24
C PHE A 216 7.38 3.68 12.00
N PRO A 217 7.96 4.89 11.87
CA PRO A 217 8.84 5.26 10.76
C PRO A 217 10.28 4.77 11.00
N VAL A 218 10.46 3.45 11.11
CA VAL A 218 11.74 2.86 11.51
C VAL A 218 12.03 1.52 10.86
N SER A 219 13.30 1.19 10.74
CA SER A 219 13.77 -0.15 10.38
C SER A 219 15.07 -0.48 11.10
N VAL A 220 15.25 -1.76 11.39
CA VAL A 220 16.43 -2.29 12.11
C VAL A 220 17.22 -3.20 11.18
N PHE A 221 18.54 -3.09 11.27
CA PHE A 221 19.52 -3.85 10.49
C PHE A 221 20.46 -4.59 11.44
N THR A 222 20.29 -5.90 11.56
CA THR A 222 21.14 -6.75 12.39
C THR A 222 22.12 -7.50 11.50
N PHE A 223 23.41 -7.23 11.67
CA PHE A 223 24.48 -7.91 10.98
C PHE A 223 24.95 -9.11 11.80
N THR A 224 24.95 -10.29 11.20
CA THR A 224 25.58 -11.49 11.75
C THR A 224 26.88 -11.75 11.02
N LEU A 225 27.99 -11.71 11.75
CA LEU A 225 29.35 -11.84 11.23
C LEU A 225 29.91 -13.17 11.71
N SER A 226 30.23 -14.07 10.78
CA SER A 226 30.80 -15.40 11.06
C SER A 226 32.21 -15.50 10.48
N ASN A 227 33.21 -15.60 11.36
CA ASN A 227 34.61 -15.77 10.96
C ASN A 227 34.94 -17.27 10.88
N LYS A 228 35.15 -17.76 9.65
CA LYS A 228 35.54 -19.14 9.35
C LYS A 228 37.04 -19.29 9.13
N GLY A 229 37.79 -18.19 9.28
CA GLY A 229 39.23 -18.16 9.17
C GLY A 229 39.91 -18.67 10.43
N LYS A 230 41.19 -19.02 10.31
CA LYS A 230 42.02 -19.55 11.41
C LYS A 230 42.53 -18.48 12.38
N THR A 231 42.39 -17.21 12.03
CA THR A 231 42.82 -16.07 12.84
C THR A 231 41.62 -15.22 13.22
N SER A 232 41.77 -14.38 14.25
CA SER A 232 40.84 -13.29 14.48
C SER A 232 40.77 -12.34 13.28
N ALA A 233 39.65 -11.63 13.18
CA ALA A 233 39.44 -10.55 12.23
C ALA A 233 38.90 -9.33 12.98
N ASP A 234 39.56 -8.20 12.84
CA ASP A 234 39.04 -6.91 13.29
C ASP A 234 38.13 -6.38 12.19
N VAL A 235 36.86 -6.19 12.52
CA VAL A 235 35.83 -5.80 11.58
C VAL A 235 35.24 -4.47 12.02
N THR A 236 35.03 -3.57 11.07
CA THR A 236 34.26 -2.35 11.26
C THR A 236 33.13 -2.31 10.26
N LEU A 237 31.90 -2.21 10.75
CA LEU A 237 30.72 -1.92 9.94
C LEU A 237 30.42 -0.43 10.02
N LEU A 238 30.25 0.20 8.86
CA LEU A 238 29.96 1.62 8.75
C LEU A 238 28.55 1.80 8.16
N PHE A 239 27.72 2.61 8.81
CA PHE A 239 26.43 3.04 8.27
C PHE A 239 26.48 4.56 7.99
N THR A 240 26.33 4.93 6.72
CA THR A 240 26.34 6.33 6.26
C THR A 240 24.94 6.76 5.81
N TRP A 241 24.60 8.02 6.05
CA TRP A 241 23.32 8.60 5.66
C TRP A 241 23.47 10.07 5.24
N ALA A 242 22.95 10.44 4.08
CA ALA A 242 22.86 11.83 3.65
C ALA A 242 21.73 12.55 4.37
N ASN A 243 21.94 13.82 4.72
CA ASN A 243 20.87 14.69 5.20
C ASN A 243 20.00 15.15 4.02
N SER A 244 19.17 14.23 3.50
CA SER A 244 18.39 14.40 2.28
C SER A 244 17.15 13.52 2.31
N VAL A 245 16.07 14.00 1.69
CA VAL A 245 14.83 13.24 1.47
C VAL A 245 14.73 12.69 0.03
N GLY A 246 15.86 12.65 -0.69
CA GLY A 246 15.95 12.23 -2.09
C GLY A 246 16.14 13.40 -3.07
N GLY A 247 16.36 13.07 -4.35
CA GLY A 247 16.54 14.05 -5.41
C GLY A 247 17.64 15.07 -5.13
N ILE A 248 17.31 16.36 -5.31
CA ILE A 248 18.23 17.49 -5.06
C ILE A 248 18.05 18.11 -3.66
N SER A 249 17.23 17.52 -2.79
CA SER A 249 16.83 18.14 -1.51
C SER A 249 18.02 18.42 -0.58
N GLY A 250 19.03 17.56 -0.57
CA GLY A 250 20.24 17.74 0.24
C GLY A 250 21.09 18.96 -0.13
N PHE A 251 20.84 19.61 -1.29
CA PHE A 251 21.53 20.82 -1.71
C PHE A 251 20.80 22.12 -1.35
N SER A 252 19.62 22.02 -0.73
CA SER A 252 18.82 23.21 -0.39
C SER A 252 19.44 24.08 0.71
N GLY A 253 20.35 23.52 1.51
CA GLY A 253 21.10 24.23 2.53
C GLY A 253 20.37 24.31 3.88
N HIS A 254 21.08 24.82 4.89
CA HIS A 254 20.63 24.94 6.27
C HIS A 254 20.29 23.61 6.96
N HIS A 255 20.82 22.50 6.44
CA HIS A 255 20.75 21.20 7.10
C HIS A 255 21.76 21.16 8.26
N CYS A 256 21.42 20.53 9.38
CA CYS A 256 22.35 20.34 10.47
C CYS A 256 22.29 18.92 11.02
N ASN A 257 23.43 18.43 11.50
CA ASN A 257 23.54 17.12 12.14
C ASN A 257 24.04 17.29 13.57
N SER A 258 23.60 16.43 14.48
CA SER A 258 23.99 16.45 15.90
C SER A 258 24.12 15.04 16.46
N LYS A 259 24.94 14.86 17.51
CA LYS A 259 25.09 13.55 18.17
C LYS A 259 23.86 13.22 19.02
N ILE A 260 23.50 11.94 19.08
CA ILE A 260 22.55 11.41 20.04
C ILE A 260 23.31 11.10 21.32
N VAL A 261 22.91 11.71 22.43
CA VAL A 261 23.47 11.40 23.75
C VAL A 261 22.63 10.28 24.37
N GLY A 262 23.06 9.03 24.19
CA GLY A 262 22.40 7.85 24.74
C GLY A 262 22.75 7.59 26.21
N LYS A 263 21.81 7.01 26.97
CA LYS A 263 22.03 6.53 28.36
C LYS A 263 22.14 5.01 28.47
N ASP A 264 21.90 4.29 27.37
CA ASP A 264 21.66 2.83 27.36
C ASP A 264 22.58 2.08 26.38
N GLY A 265 23.78 2.61 26.12
CA GLY A 265 24.70 2.04 25.12
C GLY A 265 24.23 2.18 23.67
N VAL A 266 23.19 2.99 23.40
CA VAL A 266 22.79 3.33 22.03
C VAL A 266 23.39 4.67 21.63
N HIS A 267 24.16 4.63 20.55
CA HIS A 267 24.89 5.77 20.00
C HIS A 267 24.34 6.11 18.62
N GLY A 268 24.43 7.37 18.19
CA GLY A 268 23.85 7.75 16.91
C GLY A 268 24.01 9.22 16.54
N VAL A 269 23.48 9.56 15.37
CA VAL A 269 23.48 10.92 14.82
C VAL A 269 22.08 11.28 14.34
N LEU A 270 21.61 12.46 14.74
CA LEU A 270 20.42 13.11 14.22
C LEU A 270 20.79 13.96 13.01
N LEU A 271 19.98 13.89 11.96
CA LEU A 271 20.10 14.70 10.76
C LEU A 271 18.81 15.51 10.60
N HIS A 272 18.88 16.82 10.88
CA HIS A 272 17.76 17.74 10.73
C HIS A 272 17.72 18.26 9.30
N HIS A 273 16.77 17.74 8.54
CA HIS A 273 16.56 18.11 7.16
C HIS A 273 15.52 19.23 7.05
N LYS A 274 15.98 20.42 6.70
CA LYS A 274 15.10 21.51 6.27
C LYS A 274 14.62 21.25 4.85
N THR A 275 13.33 21.07 4.69
CA THR A 275 12.67 20.87 3.41
C THR A 275 12.42 22.19 2.67
N ALA A 276 12.38 22.11 1.34
CA ALA A 276 11.94 23.21 0.47
C ALA A 276 10.44 23.09 0.11
N HIS A 277 9.91 24.07 -0.63
CA HIS A 277 8.56 24.04 -1.23
C HIS A 277 7.42 23.77 -0.24
N ASP A 278 7.48 24.37 0.96
CA ASP A 278 6.45 24.25 2.01
C ASP A 278 6.18 22.82 2.51
N HIS A 279 7.10 21.87 2.28
CA HIS A 279 7.03 20.56 2.93
C HIS A 279 7.40 20.67 4.42
N PRO A 280 6.84 19.82 5.30
CA PRO A 280 7.27 19.72 6.69
C PRO A 280 8.75 19.29 6.81
N PRO A 281 9.51 19.83 7.78
CA PRO A 281 10.87 19.38 8.03
C PRO A 281 10.89 17.90 8.42
N VAL A 282 12.01 17.23 8.14
CA VAL A 282 12.22 15.82 8.47
C VAL A 282 13.45 15.69 9.33
N THR A 283 13.37 14.91 10.41
CA THR A 283 14.56 14.54 11.20
C THR A 283 14.85 13.06 10.97
N PHE A 284 16.04 12.70 10.51
CA PHE A 284 16.50 11.31 10.47
C PHE A 284 17.34 11.00 11.71
N ALA A 285 17.37 9.73 12.09
CA ALA A 285 18.32 9.19 13.07
C ALA A 285 18.92 7.90 12.54
N ILE A 286 20.26 7.84 12.51
CA ILE A 286 21.00 6.59 12.40
C ILE A 286 21.61 6.27 13.75
N ALA A 287 21.47 5.03 14.20
CA ALA A 287 21.97 4.59 15.50
C ALA A 287 22.53 3.17 15.45
N ALA A 288 23.40 2.84 16.41
CA ALA A 288 23.96 1.52 16.64
C ALA A 288 24.04 1.20 18.13
N GLU A 289 24.03 -0.09 18.44
CA GLU A 289 24.16 -0.61 19.81
C GLU A 289 25.63 -0.88 20.16
N GLU A 290 26.13 -0.23 21.20
CA GLU A 290 27.39 -0.52 21.86
C GLU A 290 27.19 -1.65 22.87
N THR A 291 28.09 -2.64 22.85
CA THR A 291 28.06 -3.79 23.75
C THR A 291 29.46 -4.09 24.25
N GLY A 292 29.64 -5.02 25.19
CA GLY A 292 30.97 -5.38 25.69
C GLY A 292 31.97 -5.84 24.61
N ASP A 293 31.47 -6.31 23.45
CA ASP A 293 32.28 -6.77 22.32
C ASP A 293 32.28 -5.79 21.13
N VAL A 294 31.45 -4.75 21.14
CA VAL A 294 31.24 -3.83 20.00
C VAL A 294 31.45 -2.41 20.48
N HIS A 295 32.48 -1.75 19.95
CA HIS A 295 32.75 -0.33 20.15
C HIS A 295 32.05 0.51 19.09
N VAL A 296 31.38 1.59 19.48
CA VAL A 296 30.69 2.49 18.54
C VAL A 296 31.34 3.86 18.53
N SER A 297 31.55 4.42 17.34
CA SER A 297 32.04 5.79 17.13
C SER A 297 31.23 6.50 16.06
N GLU A 298 31.08 7.82 16.17
CA GLU A 298 30.25 8.61 15.25
C GLU A 298 31.03 9.72 14.56
N CYS A 299 30.73 9.94 13.28
CA CYS A 299 31.12 11.12 12.52
C CYS A 299 29.85 11.94 12.23
N PRO A 300 29.53 12.97 13.05
CA PRO A 300 28.25 13.67 12.95
C PRO A 300 28.03 14.38 11.62
N CYS A 301 29.11 14.89 11.01
CA CYS A 301 29.02 15.63 9.75
C CYS A 301 30.25 15.36 8.88
N PHE A 302 30.01 14.99 7.64
CA PHE A 302 31.00 15.02 6.56
C PHE A 302 30.38 15.62 5.29
N LEU A 303 31.21 16.24 4.46
CA LEU A 303 30.80 16.85 3.20
C LEU A 303 30.74 15.80 2.08
N ILE A 304 29.54 15.56 1.54
CA ILE A 304 29.33 14.69 0.38
C ILE A 304 29.79 15.41 -0.89
N SER A 305 29.38 16.67 -1.05
CA SER A 305 29.75 17.54 -2.17
C SER A 305 29.45 19.02 -1.87
N GLY A 306 30.12 19.94 -2.58
CA GLY A 306 29.95 21.39 -2.45
C GLY A 306 31.11 22.09 -1.71
N ASP A 307 30.91 23.36 -1.35
CA ASP A 307 31.97 24.27 -0.85
C ASP A 307 31.82 24.60 0.66
N SER A 308 31.20 23.70 1.42
CA SER A 308 31.13 23.82 2.88
C SER A 308 32.47 23.44 3.51
N GLN A 309 32.85 24.08 4.61
CA GLN A 309 34.06 23.71 5.36
C GLN A 309 33.77 22.49 6.22
N GLY A 310 34.69 21.51 6.25
CA GLY A 310 34.57 20.31 7.08
C GLY A 310 35.36 19.13 6.53
N ILE A 311 35.22 17.99 7.21
CA ILE A 311 35.77 16.70 6.79
C ILE A 311 35.05 16.27 5.50
N THR A 312 35.79 15.95 4.44
CA THR A 312 35.19 15.46 3.19
C THR A 312 34.77 13.99 3.29
N ALA A 313 33.91 13.53 2.38
CA ALA A 313 33.57 12.10 2.27
C ALA A 313 34.81 11.22 2.06
N LYS A 314 35.84 11.74 1.39
CA LYS A 314 37.16 11.11 1.26
C LYS A 314 37.91 11.03 2.59
N ASP A 315 37.95 12.11 3.35
CA ASP A 315 38.66 12.16 4.63
C ASP A 315 38.00 11.23 5.65
N MET A 316 36.66 11.22 5.71
CA MET A 316 35.87 10.30 6.54
C MET A 316 36.18 8.83 6.18
N TRP A 317 36.22 8.51 4.88
CA TRP A 317 36.56 7.16 4.42
C TRP A 317 38.01 6.78 4.76
N HIS A 318 38.95 7.71 4.64
CA HIS A 318 40.34 7.47 4.98
C HIS A 318 40.53 7.21 6.48
N GLU A 319 39.88 8.00 7.32
CA GLU A 319 39.92 7.88 8.77
C GLU A 319 39.45 6.50 9.23
N ILE A 320 38.26 6.09 8.79
CA ILE A 320 37.70 4.79 9.19
C ILE A 320 38.52 3.62 8.63
N LYS A 321 39.06 3.74 7.41
CA LYS A 321 39.92 2.71 6.80
C LYS A 321 41.25 2.56 7.53
N LYS A 322 41.77 3.64 8.11
CA LYS A 322 43.05 3.66 8.82
C LYS A 322 42.90 3.17 10.25
N ASN A 323 41.92 3.71 10.98
CA ASN A 323 41.81 3.57 12.43
C ASN A 323 40.67 2.64 12.86
N GLY A 324 39.70 2.35 11.99
CA GLY A 324 38.52 1.56 12.35
C GLY A 324 37.59 2.26 13.34
N SER A 325 37.81 3.54 13.65
CA SER A 325 36.99 4.34 14.56
C SER A 325 37.10 5.82 14.19
N PHE A 326 36.11 6.61 14.61
CA PHE A 326 36.11 8.07 14.51
C PHE A 326 36.65 8.79 15.76
N ASP A 327 37.09 8.06 16.79
CA ASP A 327 37.54 8.65 18.06
C ASP A 327 38.75 9.59 17.94
N HIS A 328 39.50 9.52 16.84
CA HIS A 328 40.65 10.38 16.58
C HIS A 328 40.31 11.66 15.82
N LEU A 329 39.04 11.89 15.46
CA LEU A 329 38.59 13.13 14.87
C LEU A 329 38.27 14.16 15.96
N ASP A 330 39.05 15.24 16.01
CA ASP A 330 38.74 16.39 16.86
C ASP A 330 37.47 17.08 16.35
N HIS A 331 36.33 16.77 16.96
CA HIS A 331 35.05 17.40 16.68
C HIS A 331 34.88 18.66 17.53
N ASN A 332 35.21 19.84 16.99
CA ASN A 332 34.82 21.10 17.64
C ASN A 332 33.30 21.31 17.57
N GLU A 333 32.69 21.51 18.74
CA GLU A 333 31.31 21.17 19.14
C GLU A 333 30.17 22.10 18.67
N THR A 334 30.28 22.81 17.55
CA THR A 334 29.14 23.61 17.03
C THR A 334 28.59 23.08 15.71
N PRO A 335 27.35 22.52 15.70
CA PRO A 335 26.65 22.14 14.47
C PRO A 335 26.57 23.34 13.53
N THR A 336 27.38 23.36 12.48
CA THR A 336 27.34 24.42 11.48
C THR A 336 26.34 24.03 10.40
N PRO A 337 25.30 24.83 10.13
CA PRO A 337 24.34 24.53 9.08
C PRO A 337 25.03 24.45 7.71
N SER A 338 24.60 23.53 6.86
CA SER A 338 25.12 23.40 5.50
C SER A 338 24.84 24.67 4.67
N LYS A 339 25.74 25.00 3.75
CA LYS A 339 25.50 26.09 2.79
C LYS A 339 24.59 25.59 1.66
N PRO A 340 23.72 26.44 1.09
CA PRO A 340 23.04 26.13 -0.17
C PRO A 340 24.04 25.67 -1.24
N GLY A 341 23.68 24.65 -2.02
CA GLY A 341 24.56 24.01 -3.00
C GLY A 341 25.55 22.99 -2.40
N SER A 342 25.60 22.82 -1.08
CA SER A 342 26.40 21.77 -0.42
C SER A 342 25.50 20.68 0.16
N SER A 343 25.95 19.43 0.05
CA SER A 343 25.29 18.25 0.61
C SER A 343 26.16 17.63 1.71
N ILE A 344 25.56 17.33 2.86
CA ILE A 344 26.24 16.76 4.03
C ILE A 344 25.64 15.40 4.40
N GLY A 345 26.45 14.56 5.04
CA GLY A 345 26.04 13.27 5.59
C GLY A 345 26.54 13.06 7.01
N ALA A 346 26.05 12.00 7.63
CA ALA A 346 26.49 11.49 8.92
C ALA A 346 26.93 10.03 8.77
N ALA A 347 27.80 9.58 9.66
CA ALA A 347 28.21 8.18 9.73
C ALA A 347 28.28 7.66 11.17
N ILE A 348 27.96 6.38 11.34
CA ILE A 348 28.18 5.63 12.57
C ILE A 348 28.95 4.35 12.25
N ALA A 349 30.00 4.10 13.01
CA ALA A 349 30.85 2.92 12.86
C ALA A 349 30.74 2.03 14.10
N ALA A 350 30.61 0.73 13.87
CA ALA A 350 30.62 -0.29 14.91
C ALA A 350 31.79 -1.25 14.66
N SER A 351 32.71 -1.33 15.61
CA SER A 351 33.99 -2.02 15.50
C SER A 351 34.11 -3.11 16.54
N LEU A 352 34.58 -4.27 16.11
CA LEU A 352 34.70 -5.46 16.95
C LEU A 352 35.78 -6.40 16.43
N THR A 353 36.33 -7.21 17.34
CA THR A 353 37.21 -8.32 17.00
C THR A 353 36.43 -9.62 17.03
N ILE A 354 36.48 -10.40 15.94
CA ILE A 354 35.81 -11.68 15.83
C ILE A 354 36.86 -12.79 15.91
N PRO A 355 36.92 -13.58 17.01
CA PRO A 355 37.80 -14.74 17.10
C PRO A 355 37.59 -15.75 15.97
N SER A 356 38.58 -16.61 15.75
CA SER A 356 38.47 -17.75 14.83
C SER A 356 37.27 -18.65 15.22
N ASP A 357 36.55 -19.14 14.21
CA ASP A 357 35.38 -20.02 14.35
C ASP A 357 34.28 -19.47 15.27
N SER A 358 34.13 -18.14 15.33
CA SER A 358 33.14 -17.47 16.16
C SER A 358 32.16 -16.60 15.36
N ILE A 359 31.04 -16.29 16.00
CA ILE A 359 29.97 -15.45 15.46
C ILE A 359 29.79 -14.25 16.39
N ARG A 360 29.58 -13.08 15.80
CA ARG A 360 29.19 -11.85 16.49
C ARG A 360 28.07 -11.14 15.75
N THR A 361 27.31 -10.32 16.48
CA THR A 361 26.19 -9.55 15.96
C THR A 361 26.37 -8.07 16.22
N VAL A 362 25.95 -7.24 15.26
CA VAL A 362 25.95 -5.78 15.38
C VAL A 362 24.60 -5.27 14.91
N THR A 363 23.96 -4.39 15.68
CA THR A 363 22.62 -3.87 15.38
C THR A 363 22.68 -2.39 15.05
N PHE A 364 22.06 -2.00 13.95
CA PHE A 364 21.84 -0.61 13.56
C PHE A 364 20.34 -0.34 13.40
N SER A 365 19.93 0.92 13.52
CA SER A 365 18.57 1.36 13.17
C SER A 365 18.59 2.63 12.32
N LEU A 366 17.58 2.77 11.48
CA LEU A 366 17.24 3.99 10.75
C LEU A 366 15.82 4.39 11.12
N ALA A 367 15.65 5.60 11.67
CA ALA A 367 14.35 6.21 11.92
C ALA A 367 14.22 7.56 11.20
N TRP A 368 12.99 7.96 10.87
CA TRP A 368 12.68 9.29 10.37
C TRP A 368 11.45 9.86 11.07
N ASP A 369 11.49 11.12 11.45
CA ASP A 369 10.38 11.84 12.06
C ASP A 369 9.90 12.91 11.09
N CYS A 370 8.69 12.69 10.55
CA CYS A 370 7.96 13.58 9.66
C CYS A 370 6.49 13.57 10.10
N PRO A 371 6.16 14.27 11.20
CA PRO A 371 4.89 14.07 11.90
C PRO A 371 3.71 14.59 11.10
N GLU A 372 3.92 15.62 10.28
CA GLU A 372 2.87 16.30 9.52
C GLU A 372 2.67 15.72 8.12
N VAL A 373 1.41 15.65 7.72
CA VAL A 373 0.96 15.33 6.37
C VAL A 373 0.05 16.46 5.90
N ARG A 374 0.42 17.11 4.80
CA ARG A 374 -0.29 18.29 4.29
C ARG A 374 -1.08 17.96 3.03
N PHE A 375 -2.37 18.33 3.03
CA PHE A 375 -3.28 18.26 1.90
C PHE A 375 -3.93 19.63 1.71
N GLY A 376 -3.50 20.37 0.68
CA GLY A 376 -3.94 21.74 0.47
C GLY A 376 -3.65 22.62 1.71
N GLN A 377 -4.72 23.07 2.39
CA GLN A 377 -4.62 23.91 3.59
C GLN A 377 -4.76 23.13 4.91
N LYS A 378 -4.97 21.81 4.86
CA LYS A 378 -5.17 20.95 6.03
C LYS A 378 -3.87 20.21 6.35
N THR A 379 -3.53 20.21 7.63
CA THR A 379 -2.40 19.43 8.15
C THR A 379 -2.93 18.36 9.10
N TYR A 380 -2.59 17.11 8.81
CA TYR A 380 -2.86 15.94 9.64
C TYR A 380 -1.57 15.46 10.29
N HIS A 381 -1.68 14.72 11.38
CA HIS A 381 -0.53 14.05 11.98
C HIS A 381 -0.54 12.56 11.65
N ARG A 382 0.65 11.96 11.46
CA ARG A 382 0.82 10.51 11.24
C ARG A 382 0.53 9.72 12.51
N ARG A 383 0.05 8.48 12.39
CA ARG A 383 -0.37 7.66 13.54
C ARG A 383 0.69 7.52 14.64
N TYR A 384 1.96 7.38 14.29
CA TYR A 384 3.02 7.19 15.29
C TYR A 384 3.16 8.38 16.26
N THR A 385 2.68 9.58 15.90
CA THR A 385 2.74 10.77 16.76
C THR A 385 1.89 10.63 18.02
N ARG A 386 0.91 9.71 18.06
CA ARG A 386 0.21 9.34 19.30
C ARG A 386 1.14 8.83 20.40
N PHE A 387 2.26 8.22 20.00
CA PHE A 387 3.19 7.55 20.90
C PHE A 387 4.46 8.36 21.13
N TYR A 388 4.86 9.15 20.12
CA TYR A 388 6.12 9.90 20.12
C TYR A 388 5.97 11.43 20.12
N GLY A 389 4.74 11.95 20.02
CA GLY A 389 4.45 13.38 19.94
C GLY A 389 4.54 13.95 18.52
N THR A 390 4.21 15.23 18.38
CA THR A 390 4.07 15.94 17.09
C THR A 390 5.16 16.98 16.81
N HIS A 391 6.18 17.07 17.67
CA HIS A 391 7.17 18.17 17.64
C HIS A 391 8.27 18.02 16.58
N GLY A 392 8.38 16.88 15.89
CA GLY A 392 9.41 16.65 14.85
C GLY A 392 10.82 16.37 15.39
N ASN A 393 10.94 15.97 16.66
CA ASN A 393 12.19 15.67 17.36
C ASN A 393 12.27 14.23 17.93
N ALA A 394 11.40 13.33 17.50
CA ALA A 394 11.28 11.97 18.04
C ALA A 394 12.20 10.93 17.37
N ALA A 395 12.87 11.26 16.26
CA ALA A 395 13.67 10.30 15.50
C ALA A 395 14.72 9.56 16.35
N ALA A 396 15.38 10.24 17.29
CA ALA A 396 16.33 9.62 18.21
C ALA A 396 15.68 8.57 19.12
N SER A 397 14.55 8.90 19.73
CA SER A 397 13.80 7.98 20.60
C SER A 397 13.29 6.78 19.82
N ILE A 398 12.74 7.00 18.62
CA ILE A 398 12.25 5.93 17.74
C ILE A 398 13.40 4.98 17.35
N ALA A 399 14.57 5.51 16.98
CA ALA A 399 15.75 4.70 16.64
C ALA A 399 16.24 3.88 17.84
N ARG A 400 16.35 4.51 19.02
CA ARG A 400 16.72 3.84 20.27
C ARG A 400 15.77 2.71 20.62
N ASP A 401 14.47 3.00 20.67
CA ASP A 401 13.46 2.02 21.05
C ASP A 401 13.43 0.85 20.07
N ALA A 402 13.65 1.11 18.78
CA ALA A 402 13.77 0.05 17.78
C ALA A 402 14.95 -0.88 18.04
N ILE A 403 16.13 -0.37 18.41
CA ILE A 403 17.26 -1.21 18.80
C ILE A 403 16.90 -2.09 20.00
N LEU A 404 16.23 -1.54 21.01
CA LEU A 404 15.89 -2.28 22.24
C LEU A 404 14.76 -3.29 22.04
N GLU A 405 13.79 -3.01 21.17
CA GLU A 405 12.53 -3.76 21.09
C GLU A 405 12.41 -4.68 19.85
N HIS A 406 13.28 -4.56 18.84
CA HIS A 406 13.13 -5.29 17.57
C HIS A 406 13.09 -6.81 17.70
N ALA A 407 13.73 -7.38 18.72
CA ALA A 407 13.68 -8.82 18.98
C ALA A 407 12.24 -9.30 19.26
N LEU A 408 11.44 -8.48 19.95
CA LEU A 408 10.02 -8.76 20.18
C LEU A 408 9.25 -8.68 18.86
N TRP A 409 9.48 -7.63 18.06
CA TRP A 409 8.84 -7.47 16.75
C TRP A 409 9.12 -8.68 15.86
N GLU A 410 10.38 -9.13 15.80
CA GLU A 410 10.76 -10.27 14.96
C GLU A 410 10.06 -11.56 15.43
N SER A 411 9.99 -11.80 16.74
CA SER A 411 9.28 -12.97 17.28
C SER A 411 7.79 -12.97 16.90
N GLN A 412 7.14 -11.80 16.95
CA GLN A 412 5.74 -11.64 16.55
C GLN A 412 5.58 -11.82 15.03
N ILE A 413 6.50 -11.29 14.23
CA ILE A 413 6.49 -11.45 12.77
C ILE A 413 6.60 -12.93 12.39
N GLU A 414 7.51 -13.67 13.03
CA GLU A 414 7.61 -15.12 12.79
C GLU A 414 6.36 -15.87 13.21
N ALA A 415 5.78 -15.51 14.36
CA ALA A 415 4.62 -16.20 14.89
C ALA A 415 3.42 -16.16 13.91
N TRP A 416 3.15 -15.02 13.27
CA TRP A 416 2.03 -14.92 12.32
C TRP A 416 2.34 -15.51 10.94
N GLN A 417 3.62 -15.53 10.52
CA GLN A 417 4.02 -16.12 9.24
C GLN A 417 4.08 -17.66 9.30
N ARG A 418 4.51 -18.22 10.43
CA ARG A 418 4.79 -19.66 10.61
C ARG A 418 3.65 -20.58 10.17
N PRO A 419 2.37 -20.35 10.53
CA PRO A 419 1.27 -21.23 10.13
C PRO A 419 1.14 -21.42 8.61
N VAL A 420 1.47 -20.38 7.82
CA VAL A 420 1.41 -20.45 6.35
C VAL A 420 2.69 -21.07 5.77
N LEU A 421 3.85 -20.74 6.34
CA LEU A 421 5.14 -21.27 5.89
C LEU A 421 5.30 -22.78 6.14
N ASP A 422 4.72 -23.27 7.24
CA ASP A 422 4.82 -24.68 7.64
C ASP A 422 3.75 -25.56 6.96
N ASP A 423 2.72 -24.97 6.34
CA ASP A 423 1.67 -25.71 5.66
C ASP A 423 2.17 -26.34 4.34
N LYS A 424 2.58 -27.61 4.43
CA LYS A 424 3.06 -28.41 3.28
C LYS A 424 2.00 -28.70 2.21
N ARG A 425 0.73 -28.36 2.44
CA ARG A 425 -0.32 -28.43 1.41
C ARG A 425 -0.19 -27.29 0.40
N LEU A 426 0.46 -26.20 0.79
CA LEU A 426 0.74 -25.06 -0.08
C LEU A 426 2.05 -25.28 -0.84
N PRO A 427 2.11 -24.97 -2.14
CA PRO A 427 3.35 -25.03 -2.89
C PRO A 427 4.31 -23.94 -2.41
N GLU A 428 5.60 -24.22 -2.42
CA GLU A 428 6.65 -23.34 -1.87
C GLU A 428 6.62 -21.90 -2.38
N TRP A 429 6.17 -21.67 -3.62
CA TRP A 429 6.09 -20.32 -4.19
C TRP A 429 4.95 -19.48 -3.60
N TYR A 430 3.86 -20.11 -3.14
CA TYR A 430 2.63 -19.41 -2.77
C TYR A 430 2.80 -18.57 -1.50
N PRO A 431 3.34 -19.10 -0.38
CA PRO A 431 3.61 -18.27 0.80
C PRO A 431 4.55 -17.09 0.49
N VAL A 432 5.57 -17.33 -0.34
CA VAL A 432 6.53 -16.29 -0.73
C VAL A 432 5.85 -15.15 -1.47
N THR A 433 4.97 -15.44 -2.43
CA THR A 433 4.19 -14.41 -3.13
C THR A 433 3.20 -13.75 -2.18
N LEU A 434 2.44 -14.53 -1.40
CA LEU A 434 1.41 -14.03 -0.48
C LEU A 434 1.96 -12.96 0.46
N PHE A 435 3.09 -13.22 1.13
CA PHE A 435 3.67 -12.25 2.06
C PHE A 435 4.29 -11.06 1.34
N ASN A 436 5.02 -11.27 0.25
CA ASN A 436 5.71 -10.18 -0.42
C ASN A 436 4.76 -9.21 -1.13
N GLU A 437 3.57 -9.62 -1.56
CA GLU A 437 2.55 -8.70 -2.11
C GLU A 437 2.02 -7.70 -1.06
N LEU A 438 2.15 -8.00 0.25
CA LEU A 438 1.78 -7.07 1.33
C LEU A 438 2.67 -5.82 1.39
N TYR A 439 3.80 -5.79 0.66
CA TYR A 439 4.66 -4.61 0.57
C TYR A 439 3.89 -3.34 0.20
N TYR A 440 2.78 -3.48 -0.55
CA TYR A 440 1.98 -2.36 -1.01
C TYR A 440 1.28 -1.62 0.15
N LEU A 441 1.00 -2.28 1.29
CA LEU A 441 0.48 -1.62 2.49
C LEU A 441 1.50 -0.69 3.17
N ASN A 442 2.76 -0.74 2.73
CA ASN A 442 3.79 0.23 3.08
C ASN A 442 4.09 1.14 1.87
N ALA A 443 4.52 0.57 0.75
CA ALA A 443 5.04 1.28 -0.43
C ALA A 443 3.96 1.79 -1.40
N GLY A 444 2.68 1.57 -1.12
CA GLY A 444 1.53 2.15 -1.82
C GLY A 444 1.29 3.62 -1.45
N ARG A 445 2.35 4.34 -1.06
CA ARG A 445 2.34 5.72 -0.53
C ARG A 445 1.32 5.93 0.58
N THR A 446 1.30 4.99 1.51
CA THR A 446 0.29 4.96 2.56
C THR A 446 0.42 6.17 3.51
N ILE A 447 -0.72 6.66 3.96
CA ILE A 447 -0.85 7.70 4.97
C ILE A 447 -1.82 7.18 6.01
N TRP A 448 -1.40 7.21 7.27
CA TRP A 448 -2.25 6.80 8.40
C TRP A 448 -2.27 7.94 9.40
N THR A 449 -3.44 8.54 9.61
CA THR A 449 -3.59 9.67 10.54
C THR A 449 -3.61 9.21 12.00
N ASP A 450 -3.35 10.11 12.93
CA ASP A 450 -3.47 9.86 14.38
C ASP A 450 -4.92 9.82 14.88
N GLY A 451 -5.90 10.12 14.00
CA GLY A 451 -7.32 10.22 14.32
C GLY A 451 -7.73 11.56 14.93
N SER A 452 -6.81 12.51 15.10
CA SER A 452 -7.15 13.87 15.51
C SER A 452 -7.71 14.68 14.32
N PRO A 453 -8.57 15.69 14.56
CA PRO A 453 -8.98 16.62 13.52
C PRO A 453 -7.76 17.35 12.92
N PRO A 454 -7.77 17.66 11.61
CA PRO A 454 -6.70 18.41 10.98
C PRO A 454 -6.63 19.84 11.49
N MET A 455 -5.42 20.38 11.51
CA MET A 455 -5.16 21.78 11.75
C MET A 455 -5.44 22.58 10.46
N GLN A 456 -6.16 23.70 10.59
CA GLN A 456 -6.43 24.66 9.51
C GLN A 456 -6.10 26.09 9.96
N SER A 457 -5.59 26.92 9.05
CA SER A 457 -5.36 28.35 9.30
C SER A 457 -6.69 29.10 9.45
N LEU A 458 -6.85 29.85 10.55
CA LEU A 458 -8.06 30.61 10.91
C LEU A 458 -8.50 31.64 9.84
N GLY A 459 -7.62 32.04 8.91
CA GLY A 459 -7.87 33.08 7.92
C GLY A 459 -8.75 32.68 6.72
N THR A 460 -9.09 31.40 6.55
CA THR A 460 -9.75 30.90 5.33
C THR A 460 -10.91 29.95 5.59
N ILE A 461 -11.62 30.06 6.72
CA ILE A 461 -12.92 29.38 6.91
C ILE A 461 -13.94 29.96 5.90
N ARG A 462 -13.84 29.53 4.64
CA ARG A 462 -14.94 29.62 3.68
C ARG A 462 -15.84 28.46 4.02
N GLU A 463 -17.00 28.76 4.59
CA GLU A 463 -18.11 27.82 4.70
C GLU A 463 -18.43 27.25 3.31
N ARG A 464 -17.89 26.08 2.95
CA ARG A 464 -18.48 25.25 1.90
C ARG A 464 -19.74 24.65 2.53
N LYS A 465 -20.83 25.41 2.47
CA LYS A 465 -22.16 24.90 2.83
C LYS A 465 -22.54 23.86 1.79
N PHE A 466 -22.45 22.59 2.16
CA PHE A 466 -23.10 21.51 1.44
C PHE A 466 -24.62 21.74 1.58
N PHE A 467 -25.25 22.24 0.52
CA PHE A 467 -26.69 22.49 0.52
C PHE A 467 -27.39 21.26 -0.06
N ILE A 468 -28.11 20.52 0.79
CA ILE A 468 -29.27 19.77 0.33
C ILE A 468 -30.44 20.77 0.32
N ASN A 469 -30.92 21.13 -0.87
CA ASN A 469 -32.27 21.67 -0.99
C ASN A 469 -33.23 20.56 -0.56
N SER A 470 -33.57 20.53 0.72
CA SER A 470 -34.70 19.73 1.19
C SER A 470 -35.94 20.25 0.47
N PRO A 471 -36.72 19.41 -0.24
CA PRO A 471 -38.06 19.81 -0.61
C PRO A 471 -38.81 19.91 0.72
N ARG A 472 -38.96 21.13 1.25
CA ARG A 472 -40.04 21.43 2.19
C ARG A 472 -41.36 21.25 1.42
N SER A 473 -41.80 20.01 1.28
CA SER A 473 -43.17 19.69 0.92
C SER A 473 -43.83 19.03 2.13
N ASN A 474 -44.56 19.86 2.90
CA ASN A 474 -45.77 19.51 3.62
C ASN A 474 -45.83 18.16 4.35
N LEU A 475 -44.91 17.88 5.28
CA LEU A 475 -45.19 17.01 6.43
C LEU A 475 -45.62 17.84 7.63
N LYS A 476 -46.76 18.52 7.51
CA LYS A 476 -47.58 18.94 8.65
C LYS A 476 -49.02 18.68 8.27
N ASN A 477 -49.50 17.49 8.65
CA ASN A 477 -50.87 17.16 9.06
C ASN A 477 -51.18 15.71 8.68
N THR A 478 -50.90 14.80 9.61
CA THR A 478 -51.68 13.58 9.87
C THR A 478 -51.18 13.02 11.20
N ALA A 479 -51.49 13.75 12.27
CA ALA A 479 -51.44 13.22 13.61
C ALA A 479 -52.75 12.46 13.84
N ASP A 480 -52.78 11.20 13.45
CA ASP A 480 -53.41 10.10 14.19
C ASP A 480 -53.17 8.83 13.37
N MET A 481 -52.38 7.88 13.89
CA MET A 481 -52.48 6.43 13.66
C MET A 481 -51.34 5.71 14.41
N SER A 482 -51.75 4.91 15.39
CA SER A 482 -51.03 3.88 16.17
C SER A 482 -49.50 3.80 16.05
N HIS A 483 -48.82 4.03 17.18
CA HIS A 483 -47.44 3.63 17.45
C HIS A 483 -47.24 2.10 17.27
N GLN A 484 -46.93 1.67 16.06
CA GLN A 484 -46.11 0.49 15.81
C GLN A 484 -44.77 1.00 15.27
N ASN A 485 -43.65 0.44 15.77
CA ASN A 485 -42.29 0.75 15.33
C ASN A 485 -42.17 0.70 13.80
N ASP A 486 -42.34 1.83 13.12
CA ASP A 486 -42.17 1.93 11.68
C ASP A 486 -40.69 2.12 11.39
N THR A 487 -40.01 1.02 11.05
CA THR A 487 -38.57 0.97 10.78
C THR A 487 -38.14 1.98 9.71
N ALA A 488 -39.04 2.34 8.79
CA ALA A 488 -38.77 3.38 7.79
C ALA A 488 -38.57 4.76 8.43
N ILE A 489 -39.33 5.11 9.46
CA ILE A 489 -39.19 6.38 10.20
C ILE A 489 -37.85 6.39 10.96
N GLU A 490 -37.47 5.28 11.61
CA GLU A 490 -36.21 5.17 12.33
C GLU A 490 -34.99 5.31 11.39
N ILE A 491 -35.03 4.71 10.19
CA ILE A 491 -33.98 4.87 9.17
C ILE A 491 -33.92 6.31 8.70
N LEU A 492 -35.06 6.95 8.43
CA LEU A 492 -35.12 8.35 8.00
C LEU A 492 -34.59 9.31 9.08
N GLU A 493 -34.91 9.07 10.35
CA GLU A 493 -34.38 9.84 11.48
C GLU A 493 -32.87 9.66 11.62
N ARG A 494 -32.35 8.43 11.50
CA ARG A 494 -30.90 8.18 11.49
C ARG A 494 -30.21 8.81 10.29
N MET A 495 -30.80 8.73 9.10
CA MET A 495 -30.29 9.41 7.90
C MET A 495 -30.23 10.92 8.10
N ALA A 496 -31.27 11.52 8.67
CA ALA A 496 -31.30 12.95 9.00
C ALA A 496 -30.21 13.31 10.01
N ALA A 497 -30.05 12.52 11.07
CA ALA A 497 -29.00 12.72 12.07
C ALA A 497 -27.59 12.61 11.47
N THR A 498 -27.31 11.60 10.65
CA THR A 498 -26.02 11.45 9.96
C THR A 498 -25.75 12.64 9.04
N LEU A 499 -26.77 13.09 8.28
CA LEU A 499 -26.65 14.27 7.44
C LEU A 499 -26.37 15.52 8.29
N GLU A 500 -27.11 15.78 9.37
CA GLU A 500 -26.87 16.94 10.25
C GLU A 500 -25.45 16.95 10.84
N GLN A 501 -24.94 15.79 11.26
CA GLN A 501 -23.58 15.66 11.81
C GLN A 501 -22.49 15.94 10.79
N VAL A 502 -22.65 15.45 9.55
CA VAL A 502 -21.72 15.73 8.44
C VAL A 502 -21.65 17.24 8.12
N HIS A 503 -22.70 17.99 8.40
CA HIS A 503 -22.82 19.42 8.06
C HIS A 503 -22.51 20.38 9.23
N THR A 504 -22.18 19.88 10.42
CA THR A 504 -21.93 20.74 11.60
C THR A 504 -20.54 21.42 11.51
N PRO A 505 -20.37 22.73 11.83
CA PRO A 505 -19.13 23.47 11.52
C PRO A 505 -17.87 23.04 12.29
N LEU A 506 -18.02 22.55 13.52
CA LEU A 506 -16.86 22.03 14.29
C LEU A 506 -16.44 20.65 13.79
N THR A 507 -17.41 19.85 13.35
CA THR A 507 -17.21 18.50 12.83
C THR A 507 -16.71 18.52 11.39
N SER A 508 -17.11 19.50 10.56
CA SER A 508 -16.72 19.68 9.16
C SER A 508 -15.22 19.83 8.90
N ASN A 509 -14.40 19.86 9.95
CA ASN A 509 -12.95 19.83 9.85
C ASN A 509 -12.39 18.41 9.93
N SER A 510 -13.07 17.42 10.52
CA SER A 510 -12.59 16.04 10.67
C SER A 510 -12.92 15.16 9.47
N ALA A 511 -12.15 14.08 9.27
CA ALA A 511 -12.48 13.08 8.26
C ALA A 511 -13.87 12.47 8.55
N PHE A 512 -14.75 12.42 7.55
CA PHE A 512 -16.18 12.18 7.79
C PHE A 512 -16.54 10.79 8.33
N GLY A 513 -15.68 9.77 8.19
CA GLY A 513 -15.98 8.43 8.72
C GLY A 513 -16.00 8.41 10.25
N THR A 514 -15.31 9.37 10.89
CA THR A 514 -15.28 9.50 12.35
C THR A 514 -16.65 9.73 12.98
N TYR A 515 -17.63 10.27 12.25
CA TYR A 515 -19.00 10.45 12.77
C TYR A 515 -19.74 9.13 12.96
N LEU A 516 -19.34 8.10 12.21
CA LEU A 516 -19.91 6.75 12.31
C LEU A 516 -19.15 5.88 13.31
N LEU A 517 -18.17 6.45 14.02
CA LEU A 517 -17.46 5.78 15.10
C LEU A 517 -18.25 5.99 16.41
N PRO A 518 -18.66 4.91 17.10
CA PRO A 518 -19.26 5.03 18.43
C PRO A 518 -18.33 5.70 19.42
N ASN A 519 -18.88 6.46 20.39
CA ASN A 519 -18.08 7.18 21.40
C ASN A 519 -17.19 6.27 22.28
N GLU A 520 -17.49 4.98 22.33
CA GLU A 520 -16.75 3.98 23.13
C GLU A 520 -15.64 3.27 22.34
N GLU A 521 -15.59 3.44 21.00
CA GLU A 521 -14.58 2.79 20.16
C GLU A 521 -13.33 3.68 20.00
N GLU A 522 -12.14 3.09 20.14
CA GLU A 522 -10.88 3.81 19.93
C GLU A 522 -10.77 4.32 18.48
N ASN A 523 -10.62 5.63 18.32
CA ASN A 523 -10.28 6.23 17.02
C ASN A 523 -8.82 5.92 16.66
N ILE A 524 -8.64 4.88 15.84
CA ILE A 524 -7.32 4.48 15.36
C ILE A 524 -6.79 5.37 14.21
N GLY A 525 -7.56 6.35 13.74
CA GLY A 525 -7.23 7.19 12.60
C GLY A 525 -7.59 6.60 11.24
N GLN A 526 -7.42 7.39 10.19
CA GLN A 526 -7.81 7.07 8.82
C GLN A 526 -6.61 6.61 8.01
N LEU A 527 -6.84 5.63 7.12
CA LEU A 527 -5.85 5.11 6.20
C LEU A 527 -6.15 5.56 4.77
N LEU A 528 -5.14 6.12 4.11
CA LEU A 528 -5.14 6.35 2.67
C LEU A 528 -4.03 5.52 2.03
N TYR A 529 -4.30 4.91 0.90
CA TYR A 529 -3.29 4.33 0.02
C TYR A 529 -3.68 4.56 -1.44
N LEU A 530 -2.69 4.69 -2.33
CA LEU A 530 -2.95 4.97 -3.74
C LEU A 530 -3.37 3.71 -4.49
N GLU A 531 -4.23 3.87 -5.48
CA GLU A 531 -4.52 2.80 -6.46
C GLU A 531 -3.26 2.32 -7.17
N GLY A 532 -2.43 3.26 -7.60
CA GLY A 532 -1.18 2.97 -8.30
C GLY A 532 -0.25 4.17 -8.36
N ILE A 533 0.86 4.01 -9.09
CA ILE A 533 1.86 5.08 -9.26
C ILE A 533 1.43 6.07 -10.36
N GLU A 534 0.62 5.62 -11.32
CA GLU A 534 0.10 6.43 -12.44
C GLU A 534 -1.30 6.99 -12.17
N TYR A 535 -2.04 6.35 -11.26
CA TYR A 535 -3.39 6.71 -10.82
C TYR A 535 -3.34 7.19 -9.38
N LEU A 536 -3.24 8.51 -9.22
CA LEU A 536 -3.01 9.15 -7.93
C LEU A 536 -4.34 9.41 -7.19
N MET A 537 -5.19 8.39 -7.05
CA MET A 537 -6.43 8.47 -6.28
C MET A 537 -6.32 7.69 -4.97
N TRP A 538 -6.85 8.24 -3.90
CA TRP A 538 -6.84 7.59 -2.59
C TRP A 538 -8.00 6.61 -2.43
N ASN A 539 -7.66 5.38 -2.03
CA ASN A 539 -8.60 4.31 -1.72
C ASN A 539 -9.60 4.05 -2.86
N THR A 540 -9.17 4.00 -4.12
CA THR A 540 -10.04 3.65 -5.25
C THR A 540 -10.84 2.39 -4.94
N TYR A 541 -12.15 2.52 -4.88
CA TYR A 541 -12.99 1.62 -4.11
C TYR A 541 -13.41 0.38 -4.89
N ASP A 542 -13.59 0.52 -6.20
CA ASP A 542 -13.79 -0.59 -7.11
C ASP A 542 -12.56 -1.51 -7.21
N VAL A 543 -11.36 -0.96 -6.97
CA VAL A 543 -10.08 -1.71 -6.88
C VAL A 543 -9.86 -2.25 -5.46
N HIS A 544 -10.18 -1.48 -4.42
CA HIS A 544 -10.13 -1.90 -3.02
C HIS A 544 -10.91 -3.19 -2.77
N PHE A 545 -12.00 -3.42 -3.51
CA PHE A 545 -12.75 -4.68 -3.55
C PHE A 545 -11.88 -5.94 -3.64
N TYR A 546 -10.79 -5.90 -4.40
CA TYR A 546 -9.87 -7.03 -4.58
C TYR A 546 -8.77 -7.08 -3.51
N SER A 547 -8.29 -5.93 -3.03
CA SER A 547 -7.15 -5.86 -2.09
C SER A 547 -7.55 -5.85 -0.61
N SER A 548 -8.78 -5.47 -0.29
CA SER A 548 -9.28 -5.27 1.09
C SER A 548 -9.27 -6.53 1.96
N PHE A 549 -9.16 -7.72 1.34
CA PHE A 549 -8.93 -8.98 2.06
C PHE A 549 -7.68 -8.93 2.96
N ALA A 550 -6.60 -8.29 2.50
CA ALA A 550 -5.39 -8.16 3.30
C ALA A 550 -5.63 -7.28 4.55
N LEU A 551 -6.38 -6.19 4.40
CA LEU A 551 -6.69 -5.28 5.50
C LEU A 551 -7.67 -5.90 6.50
N VAL A 552 -8.79 -6.48 6.06
CA VAL A 552 -9.74 -7.11 7.00
C VAL A 552 -9.12 -8.27 7.77
N MET A 553 -8.22 -9.05 7.14
CA MET A 553 -7.58 -10.20 7.80
C MET A 553 -6.44 -9.82 8.74
N LEU A 554 -5.71 -8.74 8.45
CA LEU A 554 -4.50 -8.37 9.21
C LEU A 554 -4.70 -7.15 10.11
N PHE A 555 -5.49 -6.17 9.66
CA PHE A 555 -5.75 -4.91 10.35
C PHE A 555 -7.24 -4.51 10.27
N PRO A 556 -8.16 -5.31 10.85
CA PRO A 556 -9.61 -5.11 10.70
C PRO A 556 -10.09 -3.72 11.10
N LYS A 557 -9.58 -3.12 12.18
CA LYS A 557 -9.95 -1.74 12.55
C LYS A 557 -9.62 -0.70 11.46
N LEU A 558 -8.54 -0.88 10.68
CA LEU A 558 -8.20 0.02 9.56
C LEU A 558 -9.16 -0.18 8.40
N GLU A 559 -9.51 -1.42 8.09
CA GLU A 559 -10.55 -1.72 7.10
C GLU A 559 -11.88 -1.07 7.49
N LEU A 560 -12.34 -1.27 8.73
CA LEU A 560 -13.59 -0.68 9.21
C LEU A 560 -13.55 0.85 9.18
N SER A 561 -12.39 1.48 9.42
CA SER A 561 -12.23 2.94 9.23
C SER A 561 -12.46 3.36 7.78
N ILE A 562 -11.90 2.63 6.81
CA ILE A 562 -12.12 2.90 5.37
C ILE A 562 -13.62 2.73 5.05
N GLN A 563 -14.25 1.67 5.54
CA GLN A 563 -15.67 1.43 5.30
C GLN A 563 -16.56 2.53 5.88
N ARG A 564 -16.22 3.06 7.07
CA ARG A 564 -16.92 4.22 7.66
C ARG A 564 -16.73 5.48 6.81
N ASP A 565 -15.53 5.72 6.30
CA ASP A 565 -15.27 6.83 5.37
C ASP A 565 -16.19 6.70 4.15
N PHE A 566 -16.19 5.55 3.45
CA PHE A 566 -17.07 5.37 2.30
C PHE A 566 -18.55 5.45 2.64
N ALA A 567 -18.98 4.90 3.77
CA ALA A 567 -20.37 4.99 4.24
C ALA A 567 -20.81 6.45 4.45
N ALA A 568 -19.98 7.27 5.08
CA ALA A 568 -20.27 8.71 5.22
C ALA A 568 -20.26 9.40 3.85
N ALA A 569 -19.36 9.02 2.95
CA ALA A 569 -19.29 9.58 1.60
C ALA A 569 -20.52 9.24 0.73
N VAL A 570 -21.17 8.09 0.92
CA VAL A 570 -22.46 7.77 0.27
C VAL A 570 -23.51 8.85 0.57
N MET A 571 -23.52 9.35 1.80
CA MET A 571 -24.47 10.36 2.28
C MET A 571 -24.13 11.78 1.81
N MET A 572 -23.01 11.99 1.13
CA MET A 572 -22.62 13.31 0.62
C MET A 572 -23.30 13.64 -0.71
N HIS A 573 -23.62 14.93 -0.88
CA HIS A 573 -23.97 15.53 -2.15
C HIS A 573 -23.05 16.73 -2.47
N ASP A 574 -22.31 16.64 -3.57
CA ASP A 574 -21.52 17.75 -4.10
C ASP A 574 -22.05 18.13 -5.51
N PRO A 575 -22.76 19.26 -5.64
CA PRO A 575 -23.30 19.72 -6.92
C PRO A 575 -22.25 20.40 -7.82
N ASP A 576 -21.02 20.62 -7.33
CA ASP A 576 -19.94 21.22 -8.11
C ASP A 576 -19.75 20.46 -9.43
N ARG A 577 -19.55 21.20 -10.51
CA ARG A 577 -19.46 20.63 -11.85
C ARG A 577 -18.02 20.21 -12.16
N MET A 578 -17.85 18.95 -12.51
CA MET A 578 -16.59 18.40 -13.00
C MET A 578 -16.70 18.07 -14.48
N LYS A 579 -15.63 18.34 -15.24
CA LYS A 579 -15.55 17.92 -16.64
C LYS A 579 -15.16 16.44 -16.72
N VAL A 580 -15.95 15.66 -17.45
CA VAL A 580 -15.70 14.24 -17.70
C VAL A 580 -14.79 14.11 -18.93
N MET A 581 -13.65 13.43 -18.81
CA MET A 581 -12.63 13.40 -19.88
C MET A 581 -13.03 12.52 -21.06
N SER A 582 -13.82 11.46 -20.86
CA SER A 582 -14.24 10.56 -21.93
C SER A 582 -15.12 11.24 -22.99
N ASN A 583 -16.02 12.16 -22.59
CA ASN A 583 -16.96 12.82 -23.50
C ASN A 583 -16.94 14.36 -23.47
N GLY A 584 -16.18 14.97 -22.55
CA GLY A 584 -16.05 16.42 -22.40
C GLY A 584 -17.23 17.14 -21.74
N LYS A 585 -18.28 16.41 -21.34
CA LYS A 585 -19.48 16.98 -20.70
C LYS A 585 -19.22 17.31 -19.22
N LEU A 586 -20.03 18.22 -18.68
CA LEU A 586 -20.03 18.52 -17.24
C LEU A 586 -20.98 17.56 -16.51
N ALA A 587 -20.47 16.87 -15.50
CA ALA A 587 -21.24 16.08 -14.54
C ALA A 587 -21.21 16.76 -13.17
N LYS A 588 -22.13 16.37 -12.28
CA LYS A 588 -21.97 16.68 -10.85
C LYS A 588 -20.77 15.88 -10.33
N ARG A 589 -20.09 16.37 -9.30
CA ARG A 589 -18.98 15.64 -8.70
C ARG A 589 -19.45 14.44 -7.90
N LYS A 590 -20.51 14.60 -7.11
CA LYS A 590 -21.01 13.54 -6.22
C LYS A 590 -22.52 13.63 -6.03
N VAL A 591 -23.23 12.56 -6.33
CA VAL A 591 -24.68 12.45 -6.07
C VAL A 591 -24.94 11.65 -4.79
N LEU A 592 -25.93 12.07 -4.00
CA LEU A 592 -26.39 11.35 -2.81
C LEU A 592 -26.78 9.91 -3.18
N GLY A 593 -26.26 8.93 -2.45
CA GLY A 593 -26.51 7.51 -2.66
C GLY A 593 -25.60 6.83 -3.69
N ALA A 594 -24.92 7.56 -4.56
CA ALA A 594 -23.82 6.99 -5.33
C ALA A 594 -22.61 6.79 -4.42
N VAL A 595 -21.99 5.61 -4.42
CA VAL A 595 -20.69 5.40 -3.78
C VAL A 595 -19.63 6.14 -4.61
N PRO A 596 -18.77 6.97 -4.00
CA PRO A 596 -17.70 7.60 -4.75
C PRO A 596 -16.69 6.55 -5.22
N HIS A 597 -16.05 6.81 -6.35
CA HIS A 597 -14.97 6.00 -6.89
C HIS A 597 -13.75 6.01 -5.97
N ASP A 598 -13.41 7.17 -5.42
CA ASP A 598 -12.26 7.37 -4.55
C ASP A 598 -12.55 8.46 -3.50
N ILE A 599 -11.75 8.48 -2.43
CA ILE A 599 -11.88 9.45 -1.32
C ILE A 599 -11.20 10.78 -1.66
N GLY A 600 -10.73 10.96 -2.89
CA GLY A 600 -10.15 12.18 -3.40
C GLY A 600 -8.66 12.06 -3.69
N PHE A 601 -8.02 13.21 -3.91
CA PHE A 601 -6.57 13.34 -4.11
C PHE A 601 -5.99 14.54 -3.36
N ASN A 602 -6.46 15.75 -3.69
CA ASN A 602 -5.92 17.00 -3.15
C ASN A 602 -6.43 17.35 -1.74
N ASP A 603 -7.69 17.04 -1.46
CA ASP A 603 -8.35 17.24 -0.16
C ASP A 603 -9.15 15.98 0.18
N PRO A 604 -8.46 14.86 0.53
CA PRO A 604 -9.11 13.60 0.79
C PRO A 604 -10.15 13.74 1.91
N TRP A 605 -11.22 12.95 1.86
CA TRP A 605 -12.39 13.04 2.76
C TRP A 605 -13.23 14.30 2.60
N PHE A 606 -12.96 15.19 1.65
CA PHE A 606 -13.80 16.39 1.45
C PHE A 606 -14.10 16.65 -0.01
N GLU A 607 -13.10 16.46 -0.89
CA GLU A 607 -13.25 16.47 -2.34
C GLU A 607 -13.10 15.03 -2.87
N VAL A 608 -14.15 14.22 -2.70
CA VAL A 608 -14.24 12.85 -3.23
C VAL A 608 -14.41 12.85 -4.76
N ASN A 609 -14.23 11.68 -5.41
CA ASN A 609 -14.26 11.55 -6.87
C ASN A 609 -13.22 12.46 -7.55
N ALA A 610 -11.94 12.25 -7.24
CA ALA A 610 -10.83 12.83 -8.00
C ALA A 610 -10.76 12.24 -9.42
N TYR A 611 -11.12 10.97 -9.58
CA TYR A 611 -11.27 10.35 -10.88
C TYR A 611 -12.31 11.08 -11.74
N ASN A 612 -11.90 11.49 -12.94
CA ASN A 612 -12.75 12.28 -13.84
C ASN A 612 -12.83 11.76 -15.27
N LEU A 613 -12.38 10.52 -15.50
CA LEU A 613 -12.40 9.93 -16.82
C LEU A 613 -13.84 9.58 -17.27
N HIS A 614 -14.61 8.94 -16.40
CA HIS A 614 -16.03 8.67 -16.56
C HIS A 614 -16.86 9.33 -15.45
N ASN A 615 -18.18 9.41 -15.65
CA ASN A 615 -19.09 9.82 -14.58
C ASN A 615 -19.39 8.60 -13.70
N THR A 616 -18.74 8.54 -12.55
CA THR A 616 -18.79 7.41 -11.61
C THR A 616 -20.11 7.31 -10.85
N ASP A 617 -20.89 8.39 -10.76
CA ASP A 617 -22.26 8.36 -10.20
C ASP A 617 -23.19 7.41 -10.98
N ARG A 618 -22.81 7.03 -12.20
CA ARG A 618 -23.57 6.09 -13.05
C ARG A 618 -22.99 4.68 -13.09
N TRP A 619 -21.91 4.41 -12.37
CA TRP A 619 -21.28 3.09 -12.40
C TRP A 619 -22.14 2.03 -11.71
N LYS A 620 -22.13 0.80 -12.24
CA LYS A 620 -23.00 -0.29 -11.82
C LYS A 620 -22.39 -1.21 -10.76
N ASP A 621 -21.07 -1.13 -10.57
CA ASP A 621 -20.34 -2.01 -9.65
C ASP A 621 -20.07 -1.37 -8.29
N LEU A 622 -19.79 -0.06 -8.20
CA LEU A 622 -19.39 0.61 -6.95
C LEU A 622 -20.36 0.37 -5.77
N ASN A 623 -21.66 0.64 -5.95
CA ASN A 623 -22.66 0.44 -4.88
C ASN A 623 -22.77 -1.04 -4.46
N SER A 624 -22.77 -1.95 -5.44
CA SER A 624 -22.80 -3.40 -5.16
C SER A 624 -21.55 -3.85 -4.41
N LYS A 625 -20.35 -3.37 -4.81
CA LYS A 625 -19.07 -3.64 -4.15
C LYS A 625 -19.03 -3.08 -2.73
N PHE A 626 -19.61 -1.91 -2.48
CA PHE A 626 -19.73 -1.31 -1.15
C PHE A 626 -20.54 -2.19 -0.20
N VAL A 627 -21.75 -2.57 -0.61
CA VAL A 627 -22.63 -3.42 0.20
C VAL A 627 -21.96 -4.78 0.49
N LEU A 628 -21.30 -5.36 -0.52
CA LEU A 628 -20.58 -6.63 -0.36
C LEU A 628 -19.39 -6.53 0.60
N GLN A 629 -18.57 -5.48 0.49
CA GLN A 629 -17.42 -5.23 1.37
C GLN A 629 -17.87 -4.99 2.81
N VAL A 630 -18.81 -4.05 3.02
CA VAL A 630 -19.36 -3.76 4.35
C VAL A 630 -19.92 -5.00 5.02
N TYR A 631 -20.69 -5.82 4.29
CA TYR A 631 -21.24 -7.06 4.84
C TYR A 631 -20.14 -8.10 5.12
N ARG A 632 -19.15 -8.27 4.23
CA ARG A 632 -18.00 -9.14 4.47
C ARG A 632 -17.28 -8.75 5.76
N ASP A 633 -17.05 -7.47 5.96
CA ASP A 633 -16.27 -6.95 7.08
C ASP A 633 -17.02 -7.07 8.40
N MET A 634 -18.34 -6.82 8.40
CA MET A 634 -19.19 -7.13 9.56
C MET A 634 -19.13 -8.63 9.89
N VAL A 635 -19.27 -9.53 8.91
CA VAL A 635 -19.22 -10.98 9.17
C VAL A 635 -17.83 -11.41 9.66
N ALA A 636 -16.77 -10.87 9.08
CA ALA A 636 -15.39 -11.22 9.43
C ALA A 636 -14.98 -10.73 10.82
N THR A 637 -15.50 -9.57 11.25
CA THR A 637 -15.17 -8.96 12.55
C THR A 637 -16.18 -9.28 13.65
N GLY A 638 -17.42 -9.63 13.28
CA GLY A 638 -18.54 -9.77 14.21
C GLY A 638 -19.08 -8.43 14.73
N ASP A 639 -18.64 -7.29 14.19
CA ASP A 639 -18.96 -5.96 14.73
C ASP A 639 -20.37 -5.50 14.32
N LYS A 640 -21.32 -5.70 15.26
CA LYS A 640 -22.72 -5.27 15.11
C LYS A 640 -22.90 -3.76 15.26
N ASN A 641 -22.02 -3.07 15.98
CA ASN A 641 -22.10 -1.63 16.14
C ASN A 641 -21.71 -0.93 14.85
N PHE A 642 -20.63 -1.40 14.21
CA PHE A 642 -20.26 -1.01 12.86
C PHE A 642 -21.43 -1.21 11.89
N ALA A 643 -22.06 -2.39 11.86
CA ALA A 643 -23.20 -2.63 10.97
C ALA A 643 -24.36 -1.65 11.20
N ARG A 644 -24.73 -1.37 12.45
CA ARG A 644 -25.79 -0.39 12.76
C ARG A 644 -25.42 1.02 12.32
N ALA A 645 -24.16 1.40 12.48
CA ALA A 645 -23.68 2.74 12.13
C ALA A 645 -23.71 2.97 10.60
N VAL A 646 -23.30 1.98 9.81
CA VAL A 646 -23.23 2.11 8.34
C VAL A 646 -24.51 1.69 7.61
N TRP A 647 -25.47 1.06 8.29
CA TRP A 647 -26.73 0.58 7.69
C TRP A 647 -27.49 1.65 6.89
N PRO A 648 -27.67 2.90 7.38
CA PRO A 648 -28.35 3.93 6.60
C PRO A 648 -27.68 4.16 5.23
N SER A 649 -26.35 4.19 5.19
CA SER A 649 -25.59 4.34 3.95
C SER A 649 -25.73 3.13 3.03
N VAL A 650 -25.75 1.91 3.58
CA VAL A 650 -26.02 0.67 2.81
C VAL A 650 -27.40 0.71 2.17
N TYR A 651 -28.43 1.07 2.94
CA TYR A 651 -29.80 1.19 2.43
C TYR A 651 -29.89 2.23 1.31
N VAL A 652 -29.33 3.42 1.51
CA VAL A 652 -29.35 4.51 0.51
C VAL A 652 -28.57 4.13 -0.75
N ALA A 653 -27.42 3.44 -0.61
CA ALA A 653 -26.67 2.95 -1.75
C ALA A 653 -27.48 1.92 -2.57
N MET A 654 -28.21 1.01 -1.91
CA MET A 654 -29.08 0.07 -2.60
C MET A 654 -30.25 0.78 -3.28
N ALA A 655 -30.94 1.67 -2.58
CA ALA A 655 -32.06 2.45 -3.12
C ALA A 655 -31.65 3.33 -4.32
N TYR A 656 -30.42 3.86 -4.32
CA TYR A 656 -29.88 4.60 -5.45
C TYR A 656 -29.78 3.75 -6.72
N MET A 657 -29.49 2.45 -6.58
CA MET A 657 -29.33 1.54 -7.73
C MET A 657 -30.64 1.23 -8.44
N ASP A 658 -31.79 1.43 -7.80
CA ASP A 658 -33.12 1.15 -8.34
C ASP A 658 -33.40 1.92 -9.64
N GLN A 659 -32.75 3.08 -9.83
CA GLN A 659 -32.88 3.85 -11.07
C GLN A 659 -32.29 3.17 -12.31
N PHE A 660 -31.47 2.13 -12.12
CA PHE A 660 -30.81 1.38 -13.19
C PHE A 660 -31.51 0.07 -13.54
N ASP A 661 -32.60 -0.26 -12.85
CA ASP A 661 -33.54 -1.35 -13.16
C ASP A 661 -34.66 -0.76 -14.02
N LYS A 662 -34.45 -0.72 -15.34
CA LYS A 662 -35.29 0.08 -16.27
C LYS A 662 -36.60 -0.60 -16.62
N ASP A 663 -36.68 -1.91 -16.48
CA ASP A 663 -37.88 -2.71 -16.81
C ASP A 663 -38.57 -3.32 -15.58
N GLY A 664 -38.03 -3.12 -14.38
CA GLY A 664 -38.65 -3.52 -13.12
C GLY A 664 -38.56 -5.02 -12.83
N ASP A 665 -37.67 -5.73 -13.53
CA ASP A 665 -37.44 -7.16 -13.34
C ASP A 665 -36.55 -7.48 -12.13
N GLY A 666 -36.01 -6.45 -11.47
CA GLY A 666 -35.15 -6.58 -10.29
C GLY A 666 -33.65 -6.58 -10.61
N MET A 667 -33.25 -6.61 -11.87
CA MET A 667 -31.87 -6.52 -12.33
C MET A 667 -31.49 -5.07 -12.67
N ILE A 668 -30.20 -4.77 -12.73
CA ILE A 668 -29.69 -3.48 -13.21
C ILE A 668 -29.09 -3.62 -14.61
N GLU A 669 -29.23 -2.61 -15.46
CA GLU A 669 -28.67 -2.61 -16.82
C GLU A 669 -27.52 -1.61 -16.98
N ASN A 670 -26.38 -2.11 -17.49
CA ASN A 670 -25.30 -1.28 -18.01
C ASN A 670 -25.75 -0.45 -19.23
N GLU A 671 -25.19 0.75 -19.40
CA GLU A 671 -25.76 1.78 -20.28
C GLU A 671 -25.03 1.97 -21.63
N GLY A 672 -24.18 1.03 -22.03
CA GLY A 672 -23.47 1.08 -23.31
C GLY A 672 -22.26 2.00 -23.34
N PHE A 673 -21.73 2.34 -22.17
CA PHE A 673 -20.42 2.96 -21.98
C PHE A 673 -19.68 2.26 -20.83
N PRO A 674 -18.38 2.50 -20.63
CA PRO A 674 -17.66 1.95 -19.48
C PRO A 674 -18.20 2.56 -18.17
N ASP A 675 -19.10 1.83 -17.53
CA ASP A 675 -19.80 2.21 -16.30
C ASP A 675 -19.50 1.23 -15.17
N GLN A 676 -18.25 0.76 -15.09
CA GLN A 676 -17.71 -0.13 -14.06
C GLN A 676 -16.17 -0.13 -14.13
N THR A 677 -15.49 -0.83 -13.20
CA THR A 677 -14.01 -0.87 -13.04
C THR A 677 -13.20 -1.10 -14.33
N TYR A 678 -13.71 -1.88 -15.30
CA TYR A 678 -13.16 -1.98 -16.65
C TYR A 678 -13.55 -0.73 -17.44
N ASP A 679 -12.96 0.40 -17.07
CA ASP A 679 -13.35 1.75 -17.46
C ASP A 679 -13.05 2.15 -18.92
N ILE A 680 -12.56 1.22 -19.74
CA ILE A 680 -12.53 1.34 -21.20
C ILE A 680 -13.09 0.10 -21.92
N TRP A 681 -13.77 -0.80 -21.20
CA TRP A 681 -14.51 -1.93 -21.75
C TRP A 681 -16.02 -1.72 -21.58
N SER A 682 -16.68 -1.30 -22.66
CA SER A 682 -18.12 -1.02 -22.63
C SER A 682 -18.95 -2.27 -22.43
N VAL A 683 -20.10 -2.10 -21.77
CA VAL A 683 -21.09 -3.14 -21.47
C VAL A 683 -22.48 -2.54 -21.72
N SER A 684 -23.42 -3.32 -22.26
CA SER A 684 -24.81 -2.90 -22.47
C SER A 684 -25.79 -3.93 -21.95
N GLY A 685 -26.85 -3.50 -21.27
CA GLY A 685 -27.88 -4.41 -20.75
C GLY A 685 -27.40 -5.15 -19.49
N VAL A 686 -27.85 -6.37 -19.29
CA VAL A 686 -27.46 -7.21 -18.15
C VAL A 686 -26.11 -7.85 -18.44
N SER A 687 -25.17 -7.74 -17.50
CA SER A 687 -23.82 -8.29 -17.63
C SER A 687 -23.45 -9.32 -16.58
N ALA A 688 -22.54 -10.23 -16.94
CA ALA A 688 -22.10 -11.27 -16.00
C ALA A 688 -21.42 -10.68 -14.76
N TYR A 689 -20.63 -9.63 -14.94
CA TYR A 689 -19.90 -8.96 -13.87
C TYR A 689 -20.82 -8.13 -12.97
N SER A 690 -21.41 -7.04 -13.48
CA SER A 690 -22.23 -6.13 -12.67
C SER A 690 -23.52 -6.79 -12.19
N GLY A 691 -24.17 -7.61 -13.01
CA GLY A 691 -25.37 -8.36 -12.62
C GLY A 691 -25.08 -9.39 -11.52
N GLY A 692 -23.94 -10.08 -11.59
CA GLY A 692 -23.53 -11.03 -10.56
C GLY A 692 -23.24 -10.34 -9.23
N LEU A 693 -22.56 -9.20 -9.27
CA LEU A 693 -22.31 -8.36 -8.09
C LEU A 693 -23.62 -7.86 -7.47
N TRP A 694 -24.56 -7.39 -8.29
CA TRP A 694 -25.88 -6.92 -7.85
C TRP A 694 -26.69 -8.00 -7.13
N VAL A 695 -26.76 -9.20 -7.71
CA VAL A 695 -27.46 -10.34 -7.08
C VAL A 695 -26.83 -10.70 -5.73
N ALA A 696 -25.50 -10.68 -5.64
CA ALA A 696 -24.81 -10.92 -4.37
C ALA A 696 -25.07 -9.80 -3.35
N ALA A 697 -25.05 -8.53 -3.80
CA ALA A 697 -25.30 -7.36 -2.96
C ALA A 697 -26.73 -7.33 -2.40
N LEU A 698 -27.75 -7.68 -3.19
CA LEU A 698 -29.14 -7.81 -2.71
C LEU A 698 -29.25 -8.85 -1.59
N GLN A 699 -28.58 -9.99 -1.72
CA GLN A 699 -28.54 -11.00 -0.67
C GLN A 699 -27.81 -10.51 0.58
N ALA A 700 -26.68 -9.81 0.41
CA ALA A 700 -25.92 -9.23 1.50
C ALA A 700 -26.72 -8.15 2.25
N ALA A 701 -27.40 -7.25 1.53
CA ALA A 701 -28.27 -6.23 2.10
C ALA A 701 -29.43 -6.84 2.87
N SER A 702 -30.07 -7.89 2.34
CA SER A 702 -31.12 -8.63 3.04
C SER A 702 -30.61 -9.26 4.35
N ALA A 703 -29.45 -9.91 4.31
CA ALA A 703 -28.84 -10.52 5.49
C ALA A 703 -28.41 -9.48 6.52
N MET A 704 -27.82 -8.36 6.08
CA MET A 704 -27.44 -7.25 6.94
C MET A 704 -28.64 -6.58 7.60
N ALA A 705 -29.73 -6.39 6.87
CA ALA A 705 -31.00 -5.86 7.40
C ALA A 705 -31.51 -6.72 8.57
N CYS A 706 -31.45 -8.05 8.44
CA CYS A 706 -31.79 -8.97 9.52
C CYS A 706 -30.91 -8.75 10.76
N GLU A 707 -29.59 -8.58 10.60
CA GLU A 707 -28.65 -8.37 11.71
C GLU A 707 -28.88 -7.06 12.46
N VAL A 708 -29.29 -5.99 11.75
CA VAL A 708 -29.62 -4.69 12.37
C VAL A 708 -31.06 -4.58 12.87
N GLY A 709 -31.89 -5.59 12.61
CA GLY A 709 -33.30 -5.66 13.05
C GLY A 709 -34.33 -5.08 12.08
N ASP A 710 -33.93 -4.71 10.87
CA ASP A 710 -34.80 -4.13 9.83
C ASP A 710 -35.46 -5.22 8.97
N LYS A 711 -36.56 -5.78 9.48
CA LYS A 711 -37.29 -6.87 8.81
C LYS A 711 -37.95 -6.45 7.50
N ALA A 712 -38.35 -5.18 7.37
CA ALA A 712 -39.02 -4.69 6.17
C ALA A 712 -38.05 -4.63 5.00
N SER A 713 -36.88 -4.01 5.18
CA SER A 713 -35.82 -3.99 4.17
C SER A 713 -35.26 -5.38 3.90
N ALA A 714 -35.14 -6.24 4.92
CA ALA A 714 -34.72 -7.62 4.74
C ALA A 714 -35.60 -8.36 3.71
N ASN A 715 -36.92 -8.26 3.87
CA ASN A 715 -37.88 -8.87 2.94
C ASN A 715 -37.86 -8.19 1.56
N TYR A 716 -37.79 -6.85 1.51
CA TYR A 716 -37.69 -6.10 0.26
C TYR A 716 -36.51 -6.55 -0.60
N PHE A 717 -35.31 -6.58 -0.03
CA PHE A 717 -34.10 -7.02 -0.73
C PHE A 717 -34.12 -8.51 -1.06
N TRP A 718 -34.74 -9.35 -0.22
CA TRP A 718 -34.88 -10.78 -0.49
C TRP A 718 -35.74 -11.07 -1.73
N VAL A 719 -36.90 -10.42 -1.85
CA VAL A 719 -37.79 -10.59 -3.01
C VAL A 719 -37.08 -10.15 -4.29
N ARG A 720 -36.35 -9.02 -4.24
CA ARG A 720 -35.59 -8.55 -5.41
C ARG A 720 -34.41 -9.46 -5.74
N TYR A 721 -33.70 -9.98 -4.75
CA TYR A 721 -32.66 -10.98 -4.94
C TYR A 721 -33.18 -12.17 -5.75
N GLN A 722 -34.38 -12.68 -5.43
CA GLN A 722 -34.97 -13.81 -6.15
C GLN A 722 -35.26 -13.49 -7.61
N LYS A 723 -35.82 -12.31 -7.90
CA LYS A 723 -36.10 -11.88 -9.27
C LYS A 723 -34.80 -11.65 -10.07
N ALA A 724 -33.89 -10.86 -9.52
CA ALA A 724 -32.59 -10.56 -10.12
C ALA A 724 -31.79 -11.84 -10.42
N LYS A 725 -31.81 -12.81 -9.52
CA LYS A 725 -31.15 -14.10 -9.72
C LYS A 725 -31.72 -14.87 -10.92
N ALA A 726 -33.04 -14.83 -11.13
CA ALA A 726 -33.67 -15.46 -12.28
C ALA A 726 -33.24 -14.80 -13.60
N VAL A 727 -33.17 -13.46 -13.62
CA VAL A 727 -32.70 -12.67 -14.78
C VAL A 727 -31.23 -12.96 -15.06
N TYR A 728 -30.39 -12.99 -14.03
CA TYR A 728 -28.96 -13.30 -14.16
C TYR A 728 -28.72 -14.68 -14.78
N ASP A 729 -29.55 -15.67 -14.44
CA ASP A 729 -29.44 -17.02 -14.99
C ASP A 729 -29.68 -17.08 -16.51
N THR A 730 -30.36 -16.08 -17.10
CA THR A 730 -30.58 -15.99 -18.55
C THR A 730 -29.30 -15.75 -19.35
N LEU A 731 -28.23 -15.24 -18.71
CA LEU A 731 -26.91 -15.08 -19.33
C LEU A 731 -26.20 -16.42 -19.55
N TRP A 732 -26.67 -17.51 -18.93
CA TRP A 732 -26.10 -18.84 -19.07
C TRP A 732 -26.31 -19.38 -20.49
N ASN A 733 -25.21 -19.62 -21.21
CA ASN A 733 -25.25 -20.12 -22.60
C ASN A 733 -25.10 -21.65 -22.73
N GLY A 734 -25.15 -22.39 -21.62
CA GLY A 734 -24.89 -23.83 -21.58
C GLY A 734 -23.46 -24.22 -21.18
N SER A 735 -22.50 -23.27 -21.17
CA SER A 735 -21.10 -23.54 -20.78
C SER A 735 -20.50 -22.49 -19.84
N TYR A 736 -20.83 -21.22 -20.05
CA TYR A 736 -20.38 -20.09 -19.24
C TYR A 736 -21.42 -18.97 -19.29
N PHE A 737 -21.20 -17.87 -18.57
CA PHE A 737 -22.07 -16.69 -18.61
C PHE A 737 -21.59 -15.74 -19.70
N ASN A 738 -22.48 -15.35 -20.61
CA ASN A 738 -22.18 -14.34 -21.63
C ASN A 738 -21.75 -13.03 -20.97
N TYR A 739 -20.83 -12.29 -21.61
CA TYR A 739 -20.33 -11.00 -21.12
C TYR A 739 -21.47 -10.02 -20.84
N ASP A 740 -22.39 -9.89 -21.81
CA ASP A 740 -23.66 -9.17 -21.64
C ASP A 740 -24.77 -9.77 -22.52
N ASN A 741 -26.01 -9.28 -22.35
CA ASN A 741 -27.18 -9.73 -23.12
C ASN A 741 -27.55 -8.82 -24.32
N SER A 742 -26.70 -7.87 -24.69
CA SER A 742 -27.03 -6.87 -25.72
C SER A 742 -27.08 -7.43 -27.15
N GLY A 743 -26.56 -8.64 -27.36
CA GLY A 743 -26.44 -9.26 -28.69
C GLY A 743 -25.35 -8.60 -29.57
N GLY A 744 -24.49 -7.77 -29.00
CA GLY A 744 -23.34 -7.18 -29.66
C GLY A 744 -22.28 -8.20 -30.07
N SER A 745 -21.32 -7.77 -30.90
CA SER A 745 -20.27 -8.65 -31.45
C SER A 745 -19.35 -9.28 -30.41
N PHE A 746 -19.31 -8.74 -29.18
CA PHE A 746 -18.49 -9.21 -28.07
C PHE A 746 -19.31 -9.73 -26.89
N SER A 747 -20.65 -9.79 -26.99
CA SER A 747 -21.53 -10.29 -25.91
C SER A 747 -21.23 -11.74 -25.52
N ALA A 748 -20.69 -12.53 -26.45
CA ALA A 748 -20.28 -13.91 -26.20
C ALA A 748 -18.86 -14.05 -25.62
N SER A 749 -18.13 -12.96 -25.37
CA SER A 749 -16.79 -13.01 -24.81
C SER A 749 -16.78 -13.70 -23.45
N ILE A 750 -15.79 -14.54 -23.23
CA ILE A 750 -15.51 -15.21 -21.96
C ILE A 750 -14.73 -14.21 -21.10
N GLN A 751 -15.41 -13.53 -20.19
CA GLN A 751 -14.76 -12.64 -19.24
C GLN A 751 -14.15 -13.46 -18.09
N ALA A 752 -12.90 -13.17 -17.71
CA ALA A 752 -12.23 -13.84 -16.59
C ALA A 752 -13.00 -13.65 -15.27
N ASP A 753 -13.51 -12.44 -15.04
CA ASP A 753 -14.19 -12.05 -13.80
C ASP A 753 -15.72 -12.23 -13.82
N GLN A 754 -16.25 -13.03 -14.77
CA GLN A 754 -17.69 -13.23 -14.96
C GLN A 754 -18.44 -13.75 -13.72
N LEU A 755 -17.72 -14.29 -12.71
CA LEU A 755 -18.28 -14.81 -11.46
C LEU A 755 -17.79 -14.02 -10.21
N ALA A 756 -17.41 -12.75 -10.36
CA ALA A 756 -16.98 -11.90 -9.23
C ALA A 756 -17.98 -11.90 -8.07
N GLY A 757 -19.27 -11.69 -8.35
CA GLY A 757 -20.32 -11.72 -7.33
C GLY A 757 -20.48 -13.08 -6.64
N GLN A 758 -20.30 -14.18 -7.37
CA GLN A 758 -20.34 -15.53 -6.79
C GLN A 758 -19.13 -15.83 -5.92
N TRP A 759 -17.94 -15.38 -6.31
CA TRP A 759 -16.74 -15.45 -5.48
C TRP A 759 -16.94 -14.70 -4.16
N TYR A 760 -17.45 -13.47 -4.26
CA TYR A 760 -17.63 -12.61 -3.10
C TYR A 760 -18.75 -13.06 -2.17
N ALA A 761 -19.92 -13.46 -2.71
CA ALA A 761 -21.00 -14.03 -1.90
C ALA A 761 -20.49 -15.18 -1.01
N ARG A 762 -19.62 -16.02 -1.57
CA ARG A 762 -19.03 -17.13 -0.81
C ARG A 762 -18.00 -16.66 0.21
N ALA A 763 -17.25 -15.60 -0.07
CA ALA A 763 -16.35 -14.97 0.90
C ALA A 763 -17.13 -14.37 2.09
N CYS A 764 -18.34 -13.87 1.86
CA CYS A 764 -19.24 -13.38 2.89
C CYS A 764 -20.02 -14.47 3.64
N GLY A 765 -19.85 -15.75 3.30
CA GLY A 765 -20.64 -16.84 3.88
C GLY A 765 -22.10 -16.89 3.42
N LEU A 766 -22.47 -16.18 2.35
CA LEU A 766 -23.82 -16.16 1.78
C LEU A 766 -24.12 -17.41 0.95
N SER A 767 -25.41 -17.62 0.64
CA SER A 767 -25.85 -18.69 -0.25
C SER A 767 -25.34 -18.46 -1.69
N PRO A 768 -24.99 -19.53 -2.43
CA PRO A 768 -24.58 -19.41 -3.82
C PRO A 768 -25.63 -18.70 -4.68
N ILE A 769 -25.17 -17.72 -5.46
CA ILE A 769 -26.00 -17.00 -6.43
C ILE A 769 -26.14 -17.78 -7.75
N VAL A 770 -25.22 -18.70 -8.02
CA VAL A 770 -25.23 -19.60 -9.19
C VAL A 770 -25.14 -21.05 -8.74
N GLU A 771 -25.84 -21.93 -9.47
CA GLU A 771 -25.79 -23.38 -9.29
C GLU A 771 -24.37 -23.95 -9.38
N LYS A 772 -24.10 -24.98 -8.57
CA LYS A 772 -22.75 -25.53 -8.40
C LYS A 772 -22.12 -26.01 -9.71
N ASP A 773 -22.90 -26.62 -10.60
CA ASP A 773 -22.39 -27.14 -11.87
C ASP A 773 -22.09 -26.03 -12.88
N LYS A 774 -22.94 -25.00 -12.96
CA LYS A 774 -22.70 -23.80 -13.77
C LYS A 774 -21.43 -23.08 -13.34
N VAL A 775 -21.20 -22.91 -12.02
CA VAL A 775 -19.95 -22.32 -11.49
C VAL A 775 -18.72 -23.13 -11.90
N ARG A 776 -18.78 -24.46 -11.76
CA ARG A 776 -17.67 -25.34 -12.14
C ARG A 776 -17.35 -25.21 -13.62
N SER A 777 -18.38 -25.29 -14.48
CA SER A 777 -18.23 -25.19 -15.92
C SER A 777 -17.68 -23.83 -16.36
N ALA A 778 -18.19 -22.73 -15.80
CA ALA A 778 -17.71 -21.38 -16.11
C ALA A 778 -16.23 -21.18 -15.69
N LEU A 779 -15.83 -21.59 -14.48
CA LEU A 779 -14.44 -21.50 -14.04
C LEU A 779 -13.50 -22.39 -14.86
N GLU A 780 -13.95 -23.60 -15.21
CA GLU A 780 -13.21 -24.48 -16.12
C GLU A 780 -13.06 -23.86 -17.51
N LYS A 781 -14.10 -23.17 -18.01
CA LYS A 781 -14.04 -22.42 -19.27
C LYS A 781 -12.99 -21.32 -19.20
N VAL A 782 -13.03 -20.46 -18.16
CA VAL A 782 -12.05 -19.39 -17.93
C VAL A 782 -10.64 -19.95 -17.87
N TYR A 783 -10.42 -21.05 -17.15
CA TYR A 783 -9.10 -21.65 -17.09
C TYR A 783 -8.65 -22.20 -18.46
N ASN A 784 -9.49 -22.97 -19.15
CA ASN A 784 -9.12 -23.59 -20.42
C ASN A 784 -8.92 -22.56 -21.54
N PHE A 785 -9.58 -21.41 -21.47
CA PHE A 785 -9.51 -20.35 -22.48
C PHE A 785 -8.59 -19.23 -22.00
N ASN A 786 -9.05 -18.40 -21.08
CA ASN A 786 -8.37 -17.18 -20.65
C ASN A 786 -6.98 -17.42 -20.03
N VAL A 787 -6.73 -18.61 -19.46
CA VAL A 787 -5.43 -18.99 -18.89
C VAL A 787 -4.62 -19.83 -19.90
N LEU A 788 -5.06 -21.04 -20.21
CA LEU A 788 -4.23 -22.00 -20.97
C LEU A 788 -3.93 -21.57 -22.40
N LYS A 789 -4.86 -20.89 -23.10
CA LYS A 789 -4.61 -20.42 -24.47
C LYS A 789 -3.69 -19.20 -24.53
N VAL A 790 -3.39 -18.57 -23.40
CA VAL A 790 -2.49 -17.41 -23.33
C VAL A 790 -1.12 -17.85 -22.83
N LYS A 791 -0.17 -17.96 -23.75
CA LYS A 791 1.23 -18.34 -23.47
C LYS A 791 1.33 -19.61 -22.60
N GLY A 792 0.41 -20.56 -22.78
CA GLY A 792 0.40 -21.84 -22.05
C GLY A 792 0.02 -21.74 -20.57
N GLY A 793 -0.75 -20.74 -20.15
CA GLY A 793 -1.15 -20.55 -18.74
C GLY A 793 -0.07 -19.97 -17.84
N MET A 794 0.94 -19.36 -18.46
CA MET A 794 2.15 -18.88 -17.79
C MET A 794 2.04 -17.46 -17.25
N ARG A 795 0.96 -16.73 -17.52
CA ARG A 795 0.92 -15.27 -17.29
C ARG A 795 -0.27 -14.77 -16.48
N GLY A 796 -1.16 -15.66 -16.03
CA GLY A 796 -2.45 -15.31 -15.42
C GLY A 796 -3.61 -15.45 -16.41
N ALA A 797 -4.76 -14.87 -16.07
CA ALA A 797 -5.98 -14.93 -16.88
C ALA A 797 -6.14 -13.63 -17.69
N VAL A 798 -6.20 -13.73 -19.02
CA VAL A 798 -6.54 -12.57 -19.85
C VAL A 798 -8.01 -12.18 -19.62
N ASN A 799 -8.29 -10.88 -19.56
CA ASN A 799 -9.62 -10.38 -19.19
C ASN A 799 -10.73 -10.88 -20.12
N GLY A 800 -10.52 -10.82 -21.45
CA GLY A 800 -11.50 -11.24 -22.45
C GLY A 800 -10.95 -12.25 -23.46
N MET A 801 -11.72 -13.30 -23.72
CA MET A 801 -11.43 -14.27 -24.78
C MET A 801 -12.68 -14.63 -25.57
N LEU A 802 -12.60 -14.63 -26.89
CA LEU A 802 -13.70 -15.05 -27.76
C LEU A 802 -13.95 -16.57 -27.65
N PRO A 803 -15.18 -17.05 -27.95
CA PRO A 803 -15.51 -18.48 -27.89
C PRO A 803 -14.66 -19.37 -28.81
N ASP A 804 -14.07 -18.78 -29.86
CA ASP A 804 -13.14 -19.46 -30.78
C ASP A 804 -11.72 -19.63 -30.20
N GLY A 805 -11.42 -18.98 -29.07
CA GLY A 805 -10.12 -19.02 -28.39
C GLY A 805 -9.15 -17.92 -28.76
N ARG A 806 -9.53 -16.95 -29.60
CA ARG A 806 -8.75 -15.73 -29.82
C ARG A 806 -8.98 -14.76 -28.68
N VAL A 807 -7.93 -14.02 -28.29
CA VAL A 807 -8.05 -12.93 -27.30
C VAL A 807 -9.03 -11.89 -27.83
N ASP A 808 -9.92 -11.41 -26.96
CA ASP A 808 -10.81 -10.31 -27.30
C ASP A 808 -9.97 -9.05 -27.52
N THR A 809 -10.18 -8.37 -28.65
CA THR A 809 -9.45 -7.16 -29.03
C THR A 809 -10.38 -5.95 -29.18
N SER A 810 -11.55 -5.97 -28.56
CA SER A 810 -12.50 -4.86 -28.53
C SER A 810 -11.92 -3.62 -27.85
N THR A 811 -11.05 -3.82 -26.86
CA THR A 811 -10.40 -2.77 -26.07
C THR A 811 -9.05 -3.26 -25.51
N VAL A 812 -8.19 -2.34 -25.11
CA VAL A 812 -6.92 -2.65 -24.44
C VAL A 812 -7.17 -3.50 -23.18
N GLN A 813 -8.15 -3.14 -22.35
CA GLN A 813 -8.46 -3.88 -21.12
C GLN A 813 -8.85 -5.34 -21.37
N SER A 814 -9.59 -5.62 -22.45
CA SER A 814 -9.94 -7.00 -22.80
C SER A 814 -8.72 -7.88 -23.11
N ARG A 815 -7.60 -7.27 -23.51
CA ARG A 815 -6.33 -7.93 -23.85
C ARG A 815 -5.35 -8.04 -22.66
N GLU A 816 -5.65 -7.35 -21.57
CA GLU A 816 -4.79 -7.28 -20.40
C GLU A 816 -4.97 -8.48 -19.49
N ILE A 817 -3.98 -8.68 -18.63
CA ILE A 817 -4.05 -9.58 -17.48
C ILE A 817 -3.97 -8.71 -16.24
N TRP A 818 -5.06 -8.61 -15.51
CA TRP A 818 -5.08 -7.93 -14.22
C TRP A 818 -4.68 -8.91 -13.12
N SER A 819 -3.66 -8.56 -12.34
CA SER A 819 -3.13 -9.41 -11.26
C SER A 819 -4.19 -9.67 -10.19
N GLY A 820 -4.88 -8.62 -9.72
CA GLY A 820 -5.97 -8.71 -8.73
C GLY A 820 -7.11 -9.64 -9.18
N VAL A 821 -7.55 -9.50 -10.44
CA VAL A 821 -8.59 -10.38 -11.03
C VAL A 821 -8.07 -11.82 -11.17
N THR A 822 -6.82 -12.02 -11.58
CA THR A 822 -6.24 -13.37 -11.64
C THR A 822 -6.21 -14.02 -10.25
N TYR A 823 -5.85 -13.27 -9.21
CA TYR A 823 -5.88 -13.74 -7.82
C TYR A 823 -7.31 -14.04 -7.34
N SER A 824 -8.31 -13.21 -7.68
CA SER A 824 -9.71 -13.46 -7.31
C SER A 824 -10.27 -14.70 -8.00
N VAL A 825 -9.99 -14.90 -9.29
CA VAL A 825 -10.37 -16.10 -10.04
C VAL A 825 -9.71 -17.33 -9.42
N ALA A 826 -8.43 -17.26 -9.05
CA ALA A 826 -7.75 -18.34 -8.35
C ALA A 826 -8.42 -18.64 -7.00
N ALA A 827 -8.79 -17.62 -6.21
CA ALA A 827 -9.51 -17.78 -4.96
C ALA A 827 -10.88 -18.45 -5.15
N ALA A 828 -11.63 -18.07 -6.19
CA ALA A 828 -12.90 -18.70 -6.56
C ALA A 828 -12.74 -20.19 -6.90
N MET A 829 -11.64 -20.57 -7.57
CA MET A 829 -11.33 -21.98 -7.85
C MET A 829 -10.94 -22.76 -6.58
N ILE A 830 -10.16 -22.18 -5.66
CA ILE A 830 -9.81 -22.79 -4.37
C ILE A 830 -11.06 -23.05 -3.54
N GLN A 831 -11.94 -22.06 -3.48
CA GLN A 831 -13.22 -22.16 -2.80
C GLN A 831 -13.99 -23.43 -3.23
N ARG A 832 -13.97 -23.79 -4.51
CA ARG A 832 -14.62 -25.00 -5.06
C ARG A 832 -13.82 -26.30 -4.91
N ARG A 833 -12.67 -26.28 -4.22
CA ARG A 833 -11.73 -27.42 -4.09
C ARG A 833 -11.21 -27.92 -5.44
N CYS A 834 -11.10 -27.04 -6.43
CA CYS A 834 -10.54 -27.31 -7.76
C CYS A 834 -9.00 -27.23 -7.76
N TRP A 835 -8.34 -27.97 -6.86
CA TRP A 835 -6.90 -27.83 -6.55
C TRP A 835 -5.96 -28.00 -7.76
N LYS A 836 -6.31 -28.86 -8.74
CA LYS A 836 -5.51 -29.08 -9.97
C LYS A 836 -5.47 -27.85 -10.89
N TRP A 837 -6.53 -27.06 -10.89
CA TRP A 837 -6.70 -25.86 -11.72
C TRP A 837 -6.02 -24.66 -11.06
N HIS A 838 -6.11 -24.58 -9.74
CA HIS A 838 -5.56 -23.51 -8.91
C HIS A 838 -4.04 -23.37 -9.02
N PHE A 839 -3.26 -24.43 -8.77
CA PHE A 839 -1.79 -24.32 -8.76
C PHE A 839 -1.16 -24.20 -10.15
N ARG A 840 -1.96 -24.36 -11.22
CA ARG A 840 -1.55 -24.11 -12.61
C ARG A 840 -1.95 -22.73 -13.12
N LEU A 841 -2.79 -21.97 -12.41
CA LEU A 841 -2.88 -20.50 -12.54
C LEU A 841 -1.56 -19.93 -12.02
N ARG A 842 -0.55 -19.99 -12.90
CA ARG A 842 0.81 -19.60 -12.61
C ARG A 842 0.85 -18.08 -12.56
N LEU A 843 1.08 -17.51 -11.38
CA LEU A 843 1.42 -16.10 -11.27
C LEU A 843 2.91 -15.90 -11.48
N VAL A 844 3.21 -15.39 -12.67
CA VAL A 844 4.40 -14.59 -12.96
C VAL A 844 4.25 -13.25 -12.23
N SER A 845 4.36 -13.28 -10.90
CA SER A 845 4.76 -12.10 -10.11
C SER A 845 6.25 -12.17 -9.75
N MET A 846 6.87 -13.37 -9.72
CA MET A 846 8.24 -13.49 -9.18
C MET A 846 9.31 -14.19 -10.04
N LYS A 847 8.98 -14.80 -11.20
CA LYS A 847 9.97 -15.62 -11.95
C LYS A 847 10.13 -15.37 -13.46
N GLN A 848 9.53 -14.33 -14.06
CA GLN A 848 9.61 -14.16 -15.54
C GLN A 848 9.82 -12.73 -16.08
N PHE A 849 10.53 -11.86 -15.37
CA PHE A 849 11.32 -10.81 -16.03
C PHE A 849 12.74 -11.35 -16.33
N GLY A 850 12.79 -12.25 -17.33
CA GLY A 850 13.97 -12.95 -17.85
C GLY A 850 13.55 -13.63 -19.18
N PRO A 851 14.32 -13.47 -20.27
CA PRO A 851 13.78 -13.15 -21.59
C PRO A 851 13.28 -14.37 -22.35
N LYS A 852 12.13 -14.24 -23.01
CA LYS A 852 11.95 -14.71 -24.39
C LYS A 852 10.64 -14.12 -24.95
N LYS A 853 10.81 -13.40 -26.06
CA LYS A 853 9.82 -12.82 -26.98
C LYS A 853 8.36 -13.04 -26.58
N VAL A 854 7.69 -11.95 -26.18
CA VAL A 854 6.26 -11.79 -26.44
C VAL A 854 6.06 -10.58 -27.33
#